data_AF-A0A3P6DFY3-F1
#
_entry.id   AF-A0A3P6DFY3-F1
#
_cell.length_a   1.000
_cell.length_b   1.000
_cell.length_c   1.000
_cell.angle_alpha   90.00
_cell.angle_beta   90.00
_cell.angle_gamma   90.00
#
_symmetry.space_group_name_H-M   'P 1'
#
loop_
_entity.id
_entity.type
_entity.pdbx_description
1 polymer ?
#
loop_
_entity_poly.entity_id
_entity_poly.type
_entity_poly.pdbx_seq_one_letter_code
_entity_poly.pdbx_strand_id
1 'polypeptide(L)'
;MELLHSAAIPSKQKLLIVVTISISLFTIIPLLYPFVEDPNFFLKLQHPSQTSIVKLQDSVATRRGSCDIFSGEWVPNPEAPYYTNTTCWAIHEHQNCMRFGRPDTDFIKWKWKPHGCEDDLPVFDPLRFLETVRGKTMAFVGDSVSRNHMQSLICLLSQVEYPVDASVNTSDYFKRWTYETYNFTIAPFWSTHLVKSTEPEPGKTEHGVFDLYLDEADERWTAEIGDFDYVIISSGHWHYRPSVYYENNTIIGCRYCQLPNITDFSMFYGYRKAFRTAFKAILDTETFEGVLYLRTFAPSHFEGGLWNEGGNCLRKGPYQRNETQDDVTMKLHRIQVEEFERAEVEAKRKGKRFRLLDTTQAMWLRPDGHPSRYGHLPEANVSLYNDCVHWCLPGPIDNLNDFLLAMIKREEEKGLLAQVRKMIPVPAPLNYTRHRKSSYHSPPVTTSTSRTQIRDDEQRCDLFKGEWIPNEESPYYNNATCWAIQEHQNCMKFGRPDTGFMRWRWKPDGCDLPIFDPNEFLEMVRGKSMGFVGDSISRNQVQSLLCLLSRVEYPEDISSSPDTAFKVWNYTSYNFTLHVMWSPYLVKTTKADPTDPECNLFNLYLDEYDTKWTSQINQLDYLVISSGHWFYRPVIFYENETISGCQYCALPNTTQLPLYYGYRKALRTSLRAILENFKGLAILRSFSPQHFEGGPWDKGGDCVRTRPYRRNETIPEGADLKIHDIQLEEFRAAEEEMKKKGLRLRLMDTTQAMLLRPDGHPGRYGHIQTAEVSLRNDCIHWCLPGPIDSWNDILLQMMKTEK
;
A
#
# COMPACT_ATOMS: atom_id res chain seq x y z
N MET A 1 -26.66 66.20 48.36
CA MET A 1 -27.99 65.58 48.26
C MET A 1 -27.93 64.26 49.03
N GLU A 2 -27.85 64.34 50.36
CA GLU A 2 -29.01 64.42 51.27
C GLU A 2 -29.91 63.21 51.16
N LEU A 3 -29.52 62.16 51.88
CA LEU A 3 -30.40 61.31 52.69
C LEU A 3 -29.48 60.28 53.34
N LEU A 4 -29.05 60.57 54.56
CA LEU A 4 -28.64 59.62 55.61
C LEU A 4 -28.07 60.44 56.79
N HIS A 5 -28.98 61.07 57.52
CA HIS A 5 -28.79 61.35 58.94
C HIS A 5 -29.87 60.61 59.70
N SER A 6 -29.52 60.16 60.91
CA SER A 6 -30.38 59.45 61.87
C SER A 6 -30.44 57.92 61.76
N ALA A 7 -29.39 57.25 62.22
CA ALA A 7 -29.53 56.18 63.22
C ALA A 7 -28.20 55.97 63.95
N ALA A 8 -28.13 56.36 65.21
CA ALA A 8 -26.99 56.13 66.07
C ALA A 8 -26.88 54.62 66.38
N ILE A 9 -26.12 53.91 65.56
CA ILE A 9 -25.78 52.50 65.80
C ILE A 9 -24.81 52.44 67.00
N PRO A 10 -25.15 51.75 68.10
CA PRO A 10 -24.31 51.67 69.30
C PRO A 10 -22.91 51.11 68.98
N SER A 11 -21.89 51.62 69.68
CA SER A 11 -20.45 51.35 69.46
C SER A 11 -20.09 49.86 69.28
N LYS A 12 -20.80 48.94 69.95
CA LYS A 12 -20.59 47.49 69.80
C LYS A 12 -21.05 46.92 68.45
N GLN A 13 -22.08 47.49 67.83
CA GLN A 13 -22.56 47.05 66.51
C GLN A 13 -21.68 47.57 65.37
N LYS A 14 -21.06 48.76 65.51
CA LYS A 14 -20.05 49.23 64.54
C LYS A 14 -18.79 48.36 64.56
N LEU A 15 -18.34 47.93 65.75
CA LEU A 15 -17.22 47.01 65.88
C LEU A 15 -17.55 45.63 65.27
N LEU A 16 -18.75 45.11 65.50
CA LEU A 16 -19.18 43.85 64.91
C LEU A 16 -19.25 43.92 63.38
N ILE A 17 -19.79 45.00 62.81
CA ILE A 17 -19.86 45.17 61.34
C ILE A 17 -18.46 45.30 60.73
N VAL A 18 -17.56 46.08 61.34
CA VAL A 18 -16.17 46.22 60.86
C VAL A 18 -15.42 44.89 60.96
N VAL A 19 -15.54 44.17 62.09
CA VAL A 19 -14.91 42.85 62.26
C VAL A 19 -15.48 41.84 61.26
N THR A 20 -16.79 41.86 60.99
CA THR A 20 -17.42 40.94 60.03
C THR A 20 -16.99 41.25 58.60
N ILE A 21 -16.88 42.54 58.21
CA ILE A 21 -16.40 42.95 56.88
C ILE A 21 -14.91 42.61 56.72
N SER A 22 -14.08 42.83 57.74
CA SER A 22 -12.65 42.48 57.72
C SER A 22 -12.42 40.97 57.68
N ILE A 23 -13.22 40.16 58.40
CA ILE A 23 -13.16 38.70 58.30
C ILE A 23 -13.58 38.25 56.89
N SER A 24 -14.63 38.83 56.31
CA SER A 24 -15.06 38.51 54.94
C SER A 24 -14.01 38.88 53.88
N LEU A 25 -13.35 40.05 53.99
CA LEU A 25 -12.34 40.52 53.05
C LEU A 25 -10.98 39.81 53.17
N PHE A 26 -10.55 39.45 54.39
CA PHE A 26 -9.20 38.90 54.62
C PHE A 26 -9.18 37.40 54.92
N THR A 27 -10.34 36.75 55.09
CA THR A 27 -10.40 35.29 55.26
C THR A 27 -11.28 34.62 54.21
N ILE A 28 -12.52 35.07 53.99
CA ILE A 28 -13.47 34.38 53.11
C ILE A 28 -13.13 34.60 51.63
N ILE A 29 -12.79 35.82 51.23
CA ILE A 29 -12.46 36.13 49.82
C ILE A 29 -11.14 35.45 49.37
N PRO A 30 -10.04 35.45 50.13
CA PRO A 30 -8.83 34.68 49.76
C PRO A 30 -9.05 33.16 49.80
N LEU A 31 -9.95 32.67 50.67
CA LEU A 31 -10.34 31.26 50.67
C LEU A 31 -11.24 30.91 49.48
N LEU A 32 -12.07 31.81 48.95
CA LEU A 32 -12.92 31.56 47.78
C LEU A 32 -12.27 31.91 46.44
N TYR A 33 -11.19 32.69 46.44
CA TYR A 33 -10.47 33.10 45.22
C TYR A 33 -9.99 31.91 44.36
N PRO A 34 -9.40 30.82 44.93
CA PRO A 34 -9.05 29.64 44.13
C PRO A 34 -10.26 28.83 43.62
N PHE A 35 -11.47 29.09 44.14
CA PHE A 35 -12.71 28.39 43.75
C PHE A 35 -13.44 29.07 42.59
N VAL A 36 -13.09 30.33 42.27
CA VAL A 36 -13.72 31.10 41.18
C VAL A 36 -12.86 31.07 39.91
N GLU A 37 -11.53 30.94 40.02
CA GLU A 37 -10.63 30.83 38.85
C GLU A 37 -10.51 29.39 38.29
N ASP A 38 -10.72 28.33 39.09
CA ASP A 38 -10.61 26.93 38.62
C ASP A 38 -11.75 26.04 39.18
N PRO A 39 -12.83 25.78 38.40
CA PRO A 39 -13.94 24.93 38.82
C PRO A 39 -13.56 23.45 39.03
N ASN A 40 -12.31 23.04 38.74
CA ASN A 40 -11.81 21.67 38.90
C ASN A 40 -10.83 21.49 40.08
N PHE A 41 -10.75 22.43 41.03
CA PHE A 41 -9.84 22.38 42.18
C PHE A 41 -9.89 21.05 42.98
N PHE A 42 -11.08 20.45 43.15
CA PHE A 42 -11.24 19.17 43.86
C PHE A 42 -10.73 17.95 43.08
N LEU A 43 -10.60 18.01 41.76
CA LEU A 43 -10.03 16.91 40.95
C LEU A 43 -8.50 16.83 41.08
N LYS A 44 -7.83 17.95 41.38
CA LYS A 44 -6.36 18.01 41.52
C LYS A 44 -5.84 17.55 42.89
N LEU A 45 -6.70 17.45 43.91
CA LEU A 45 -6.33 17.04 45.28
C LEU A 45 -6.44 15.53 45.56
N GLN A 46 -6.90 14.74 44.59
CA GLN A 46 -6.90 13.27 44.73
C GLN A 46 -5.54 12.68 44.32
N HIS A 47 -4.76 12.24 45.30
CA HIS A 47 -3.73 11.23 45.06
C HIS A 47 -4.39 9.98 44.45
N PRO A 48 -3.76 9.30 43.46
CA PRO A 48 -4.39 8.17 42.81
C PRO A 48 -4.58 7.05 43.83
N SER A 49 -5.83 6.72 44.14
CA SER A 49 -6.14 5.49 44.88
C SER A 49 -5.67 4.29 44.05
N GLN A 50 -5.25 3.19 44.70
CA GLN A 50 -4.93 1.94 44.00
C GLN A 50 -6.06 1.47 43.06
N THR A 51 -7.31 1.79 43.39
CA THR A 51 -8.50 1.57 42.55
C THR A 51 -8.53 2.39 41.25
N SER A 52 -7.95 3.59 41.23
CA SER A 52 -7.80 4.44 40.03
C SER A 52 -6.77 3.85 39.07
N ILE A 53 -5.69 3.30 39.62
CA ILE A 53 -4.61 2.64 38.85
C ILE A 53 -5.15 1.34 38.25
N VAL A 54 -5.94 0.56 38.99
CA VAL A 54 -6.58 -0.67 38.48
C VAL A 54 -7.63 -0.34 37.40
N LYS A 55 -8.40 0.76 37.52
CA LYS A 55 -9.31 1.20 36.45
C LYS A 55 -8.57 1.68 35.18
N LEU A 56 -7.39 2.28 35.32
CA LEU A 56 -6.52 2.63 34.19
C LEU A 56 -5.89 1.37 33.56
N GLN A 57 -5.59 0.36 34.39
CA GLN A 57 -5.05 -0.92 33.96
C GLN A 57 -6.11 -1.77 33.25
N ASP A 58 -7.36 -1.73 33.72
CA ASP A 58 -8.51 -2.40 33.10
C ASP A 58 -8.98 -1.69 31.83
N SER A 59 -9.00 -0.35 31.77
CA SER A 59 -9.34 0.39 30.54
C SER A 59 -8.30 0.19 29.43
N VAL A 60 -7.02 0.05 29.80
CA VAL A 60 -5.92 -0.30 28.90
C VAL A 60 -5.92 -1.79 28.55
N ALA A 61 -6.40 -2.68 29.43
CA ALA A 61 -6.54 -4.10 29.13
C ALA A 61 -7.69 -4.40 28.15
N THR A 62 -8.71 -3.53 28.06
CA THR A 62 -9.84 -3.67 27.11
C THR A 62 -9.65 -3.04 25.74
N ARG A 63 -8.64 -2.18 25.50
CA ARG A 63 -8.32 -1.68 24.13
C ARG A 63 -7.30 -2.58 23.43
N ARG A 64 -7.68 -3.82 23.14
CA ARG A 64 -6.92 -4.73 22.28
C ARG A 64 -7.23 -4.42 20.80
N GLY A 65 -6.62 -3.37 20.29
CA GLY A 65 -6.58 -2.99 18.87
C GLY A 65 -6.20 -1.52 18.75
N SER A 66 -5.08 -1.19 18.08
CA SER A 66 -4.78 0.21 17.79
C SER A 66 -5.76 0.70 16.72
N CYS A 67 -6.60 1.67 17.07
CA CYS A 67 -7.48 2.35 16.11
C CYS A 67 -6.64 3.08 15.06
N ASP A 68 -6.82 2.70 13.80
CA ASP A 68 -6.40 3.50 12.66
C ASP A 68 -7.42 4.64 12.44
N ILE A 69 -7.01 5.87 12.74
CA ILE A 69 -7.85 7.06 12.58
C ILE A 69 -7.91 7.53 11.12
N PHE A 70 -7.00 7.06 10.26
CA PHE A 70 -6.84 7.54 8.88
C PHE A 70 -7.73 6.81 7.88
N SER A 71 -8.28 5.65 8.26
CA SER A 71 -9.26 4.90 7.48
C SER A 71 -10.69 5.15 7.94
N GLY A 72 -11.54 5.62 7.04
CA GLY A 72 -12.86 6.12 7.40
C GLY A 72 -13.65 6.63 6.20
N GLU A 73 -14.67 7.43 6.49
CA GLU A 73 -15.55 8.06 5.53
C GLU A 73 -15.86 9.52 5.92
N TRP A 74 -16.18 10.35 4.93
CA TRP A 74 -16.67 11.71 5.19
C TRP A 74 -18.16 11.66 5.48
N VAL A 75 -18.56 12.25 6.61
CA VAL A 75 -19.96 12.36 7.02
C VAL A 75 -20.37 13.83 7.18
N PRO A 76 -21.65 14.18 6.97
CA PRO A 76 -22.12 15.54 7.18
C PRO A 76 -21.86 16.02 8.60
N ASN A 77 -21.43 17.27 8.71
CA ASN A 77 -21.19 17.98 9.95
C ASN A 77 -21.87 19.36 9.91
N PRO A 78 -23.12 19.47 10.41
CA PRO A 78 -23.86 20.73 10.35
C PRO A 78 -23.25 21.84 11.24
N GLU A 79 -22.44 21.46 12.24
CA GLU A 79 -21.84 22.37 13.23
C GLU A 79 -20.63 23.16 12.70
N ALA A 80 -19.95 22.68 11.65
CA ALA A 80 -18.91 23.42 10.97
C ALA A 80 -19.50 24.60 10.16
N PRO A 81 -18.75 25.63 9.73
CA PRO A 81 -17.34 25.88 10.05
C PRO A 81 -17.19 26.54 11.43
N TYR A 82 -16.00 26.39 12.02
CA TYR A 82 -15.70 26.93 13.36
C TYR A 82 -15.15 28.37 13.32
N TYR A 83 -14.85 28.86 12.13
CA TYR A 83 -14.46 30.24 11.86
C TYR A 83 -14.98 30.64 10.48
N THR A 84 -15.00 31.94 10.20
CA THR A 84 -15.39 32.47 8.89
C THR A 84 -14.18 33.03 8.16
N ASN A 85 -14.37 33.32 6.88
CA ASN A 85 -13.38 33.95 6.04
C ASN A 85 -12.98 35.38 6.48
N THR A 86 -13.68 35.97 7.46
CA THR A 86 -13.42 37.31 8.01
C THR A 86 -12.91 37.29 9.45
N THR A 87 -13.03 36.17 10.16
CA THR A 87 -12.61 36.07 11.58
C THR A 87 -11.16 35.64 11.76
N CYS A 88 -10.52 35.10 10.72
CA CYS A 88 -9.12 34.68 10.74
C CYS A 88 -8.26 35.51 9.77
N TRP A 89 -7.23 36.18 10.31
CA TRP A 89 -6.29 36.97 9.53
C TRP A 89 -5.26 36.12 8.76
N ALA A 90 -5.02 34.88 9.20
CA ALA A 90 -3.98 34.01 8.64
C ALA A 90 -4.35 33.37 7.29
N ILE A 91 -5.61 33.53 6.83
CA ILE A 91 -6.07 33.01 5.54
C ILE A 91 -5.34 33.76 4.43
N HIS A 92 -4.56 33.05 3.62
CA HIS A 92 -3.95 33.64 2.43
C HIS A 92 -5.01 34.01 1.40
N GLU A 93 -4.84 35.12 0.66
CA GLU A 93 -5.86 35.63 -0.28
C GLU A 93 -6.42 34.52 -1.19
N HIS A 94 -5.59 33.80 -1.97
CA HIS A 94 -6.07 32.74 -2.88
C HIS A 94 -6.76 31.53 -2.23
N GLN A 95 -6.70 31.38 -0.90
CA GLN A 95 -7.41 30.34 -0.13
C GLN A 95 -8.75 30.86 0.43
N ASN A 96 -9.00 32.17 0.37
CA ASN A 96 -10.21 32.82 0.85
C ASN A 96 -11.33 32.75 -0.20
N CYS A 97 -11.87 31.56 -0.41
CA CYS A 97 -12.81 31.30 -1.50
C CYS A 97 -14.12 32.10 -1.37
N MET A 98 -14.59 32.36 -0.15
CA MET A 98 -15.81 33.15 0.08
C MET A 98 -15.61 34.63 -0.27
N ARG A 99 -14.43 35.19 0.02
CA ARG A 99 -14.10 36.58 -0.34
C ARG A 99 -14.14 36.80 -1.85
N PHE A 100 -13.77 35.78 -2.62
CA PHE A 100 -13.81 35.80 -4.08
C PHE A 100 -15.10 35.24 -4.69
N GLY A 101 -16.17 35.15 -3.88
CA GLY A 101 -17.53 34.93 -4.40
C GLY A 101 -17.86 33.48 -4.72
N ARG A 102 -17.19 32.49 -4.08
CA ARG A 102 -17.60 31.09 -4.18
C ARG A 102 -19.03 30.90 -3.64
N PRO A 103 -20.00 30.45 -4.44
CA PRO A 103 -21.41 30.45 -4.06
C PRO A 103 -21.85 29.22 -3.25
N ASP A 104 -21.18 28.08 -3.43
CA ASP A 104 -21.43 26.85 -2.68
C ASP A 104 -20.66 26.85 -1.36
N THR A 105 -21.28 26.37 -0.28
CA THR A 105 -20.67 26.28 1.06
C THR A 105 -20.72 24.88 1.65
N ASP A 106 -21.39 23.92 1.01
CA ASP A 106 -21.58 22.57 1.55
C ASP A 106 -20.26 21.83 1.79
N PHE A 107 -19.20 22.19 1.07
CA PHE A 107 -17.86 21.60 1.23
C PHE A 107 -17.24 21.86 2.63
N ILE A 108 -17.71 22.86 3.38
CA ILE A 108 -17.24 23.09 4.77
C ILE A 108 -18.01 22.25 5.81
N LYS A 109 -19.11 21.60 5.40
CA LYS A 109 -20.05 20.90 6.29
C LYS A 109 -19.77 19.41 6.38
N TRP A 110 -18.50 19.02 6.47
CA TRP A 110 -18.07 17.62 6.51
C TRP A 110 -17.10 17.38 7.64
N LYS A 111 -17.13 16.18 8.22
CA LYS A 111 -16.11 15.68 9.16
C LYS A 111 -15.71 14.26 8.80
N TRP A 112 -14.47 13.90 9.16
CA TRP A 112 -13.99 12.54 8.98
C TRP A 112 -14.50 11.64 10.10
N LYS A 113 -14.95 10.43 9.73
CA LYS A 113 -15.39 9.40 10.66
C LYS A 113 -14.55 8.13 10.47
N PRO A 114 -13.63 7.82 11.40
CA PRO A 114 -12.84 6.59 11.34
C PRO A 114 -13.71 5.32 11.49
N HIS A 115 -13.27 4.21 10.90
CA HIS A 115 -13.98 2.94 11.02
C HIS A 115 -13.70 2.24 12.35
N GLY A 116 -14.75 1.97 13.14
CA GLY A 116 -14.68 1.13 14.33
C GLY A 116 -14.02 1.77 15.55
N CYS A 117 -13.79 3.09 15.51
CA CYS A 117 -13.23 3.86 16.61
C CYS A 117 -13.57 5.36 16.49
N GLU A 118 -14.85 5.65 16.27
CA GLU A 118 -15.36 7.01 16.09
C GLU A 118 -15.00 7.95 17.26
N ASP A 119 -15.03 7.43 18.49
CA ASP A 119 -14.69 8.20 19.70
C ASP A 119 -13.20 8.58 19.79
N ASP A 120 -12.33 7.97 18.98
CA ASP A 120 -10.89 8.22 18.99
C ASP A 120 -10.45 9.39 18.09
N LEU A 121 -11.36 9.97 17.29
CA LEU A 121 -11.12 11.18 16.50
C LEU A 121 -12.25 12.21 16.69
N PRO A 122 -12.25 12.94 17.82
CA PRO A 122 -13.19 14.03 18.01
C PRO A 122 -12.87 15.21 17.09
N VAL A 123 -13.88 16.03 16.81
CA VAL A 123 -13.72 17.35 16.18
C VAL A 123 -12.69 18.17 16.94
N PHE A 124 -11.87 18.93 16.20
CA PHE A 124 -10.85 19.80 16.76
C PHE A 124 -11.41 20.76 17.83
N ASP A 125 -10.79 20.71 19.00
CA ASP A 125 -11.07 21.61 20.11
C ASP A 125 -9.83 22.50 20.31
N PRO A 126 -9.93 23.82 20.02
CA PRO A 126 -8.78 24.71 20.07
C PRO A 126 -8.23 24.91 21.49
N LEU A 127 -9.09 24.93 22.51
CA LEU A 127 -8.67 25.06 23.90
C LEU A 127 -7.91 23.80 24.31
N ARG A 128 -8.47 22.63 24.00
CA ARG A 128 -7.83 21.35 24.32
C ARG A 128 -6.53 21.17 23.55
N PHE A 129 -6.43 21.65 22.31
CA PHE A 129 -5.17 21.66 21.58
C PHE A 129 -4.12 22.51 22.31
N LEU A 130 -4.42 23.77 22.60
CA LEU A 130 -3.50 24.70 23.26
C LEU A 130 -3.06 24.21 24.65
N GLU A 131 -3.95 23.59 25.42
CA GLU A 131 -3.58 22.94 26.68
C GLU A 131 -2.66 21.73 26.48
N THR A 132 -2.89 20.94 25.43
CA THR A 132 -2.04 19.77 25.12
C THR A 132 -0.63 20.19 24.71
N VAL A 133 -0.49 21.34 24.03
CA VAL A 133 0.81 21.87 23.54
C VAL A 133 1.36 22.99 24.42
N ARG A 134 0.87 23.15 25.65
CA ARG A 134 1.32 24.18 26.57
C ARG A 134 2.82 24.05 26.85
N GLY A 135 3.57 25.13 26.67
CA GLY A 135 5.01 25.16 26.84
C GLY A 135 5.81 24.42 25.77
N LYS A 136 5.21 24.19 24.58
CA LYS A 136 5.79 23.41 23.49
C LYS A 136 6.05 24.26 22.24
N THR A 137 6.86 23.73 21.34
CA THR A 137 7.15 24.34 20.04
C THR A 137 6.79 23.40 18.88
N MET A 138 6.26 23.97 17.79
CA MET A 138 5.82 23.21 16.61
C MET A 138 6.31 23.85 15.31
N ALA A 139 6.96 23.04 14.46
CA ALA A 139 7.44 23.45 13.14
C ALA A 139 6.63 22.78 12.02
N PHE A 140 6.23 23.56 11.02
CA PHE A 140 5.70 23.06 9.74
C PHE A 140 6.76 23.25 8.65
N VAL A 141 7.38 22.18 8.19
CA VAL A 141 8.40 22.20 7.15
C VAL A 141 7.80 21.74 5.83
N GLY A 142 7.93 22.53 4.77
CA GLY A 142 7.46 22.09 3.46
C GLY A 142 7.13 23.17 2.45
N ASP A 143 6.25 22.79 1.53
CA ASP A 143 5.74 23.63 0.46
C ASP A 143 4.51 24.46 0.86
N SER A 144 3.85 25.07 -0.13
CA SER A 144 2.67 25.91 0.07
C SER A 144 1.48 25.17 0.67
N VAL A 145 1.36 23.86 0.49
CA VAL A 145 0.29 23.07 1.11
C VAL A 145 0.64 22.75 2.57
N SER A 146 1.93 22.69 2.93
CA SER A 146 2.36 22.67 4.34
C SER A 146 1.93 23.95 5.07
N ARG A 147 2.16 25.11 4.44
CA ARG A 147 1.70 26.41 4.95
C ARG A 147 0.18 26.50 5.06
N ASN A 148 -0.56 25.97 4.08
CA ASN A 148 -2.02 25.93 4.10
C ASN A 148 -2.57 25.18 5.34
N HIS A 149 -1.93 24.07 5.73
CA HIS A 149 -2.28 23.31 6.95
C HIS A 149 -2.00 24.13 8.22
N MET A 150 -0.83 24.77 8.31
CA MET A 150 -0.50 25.65 9.43
C MET A 150 -1.48 26.83 9.56
N GLN A 151 -1.87 27.45 8.44
CA GLN A 151 -2.82 28.57 8.43
C GLN A 151 -4.19 28.16 8.95
N SER A 152 -4.66 26.98 8.54
CA SER A 152 -5.88 26.37 9.09
C SER A 152 -5.80 26.22 10.62
N LEU A 153 -4.67 25.69 11.14
CA LEU A 153 -4.48 25.55 12.58
C LEU A 153 -4.55 26.90 13.29
N ILE A 154 -3.87 27.93 12.80
CA ILE A 154 -3.91 29.28 13.38
C ILE A 154 -5.35 29.82 13.39
N CYS A 155 -6.12 29.59 12.32
CA CYS A 155 -7.52 30.02 12.26
C CYS A 155 -8.40 29.33 13.28
N LEU A 156 -8.24 28.01 13.47
CA LEU A 156 -8.98 27.27 14.49
C LEU A 156 -8.63 27.76 15.90
N LEU A 157 -7.34 28.00 16.18
CA LEU A 157 -6.85 28.47 17.48
C LEU A 157 -7.26 29.92 17.81
N SER A 158 -7.46 30.75 16.79
CA SER A 158 -7.92 32.14 16.94
C SER A 158 -9.30 32.27 17.62
N GLN A 159 -10.06 31.18 17.74
CA GLN A 159 -11.28 31.13 18.56
C GLN A 159 -11.01 31.25 20.06
N VAL A 160 -9.78 30.96 20.51
CA VAL A 160 -9.37 31.00 21.90
C VAL A 160 -8.38 32.13 22.15
N GLU A 161 -7.32 32.21 21.34
CA GLU A 161 -6.30 33.26 21.46
C GLU A 161 -5.69 33.53 20.08
N TYR A 162 -5.45 34.81 19.77
CA TYR A 162 -4.68 35.17 18.59
C TYR A 162 -3.20 35.13 18.92
N PRO A 163 -2.35 34.51 18.08
CA PRO A 163 -0.93 34.50 18.35
C PRO A 163 -0.31 35.87 18.06
N VAL A 164 0.77 36.17 18.77
CA VAL A 164 1.62 37.35 18.53
C VAL A 164 2.86 36.96 17.74
N ASP A 165 3.37 37.91 16.93
CA ASP A 165 4.62 37.72 16.21
C ASP A 165 5.80 37.70 17.19
N ALA A 166 6.55 36.60 17.19
CA ALA A 166 7.74 36.36 17.99
C ALA A 166 8.98 36.12 17.11
N SER A 167 8.93 36.57 15.85
CA SER A 167 9.99 36.36 14.87
C SER A 167 11.24 37.18 15.23
N VAL A 168 12.40 36.54 15.18
CA VAL A 168 13.70 37.19 15.40
C VAL A 168 14.15 37.97 14.15
N ASN A 169 13.63 37.61 12.97
CA ASN A 169 13.93 38.22 11.68
C ASN A 169 12.63 38.62 10.96
N THR A 170 12.70 39.62 10.08
CA THR A 170 11.58 40.11 9.25
C THR A 170 11.30 39.24 8.01
N SER A 171 12.11 38.20 7.77
CA SER A 171 11.88 37.26 6.65
C SER A 171 10.59 36.47 6.84
N ASP A 172 9.71 36.51 5.84
CA ASP A 172 8.46 35.74 5.82
C ASP A 172 8.69 34.21 5.87
N TYR A 173 9.90 33.75 5.58
CA TYR A 173 10.27 32.33 5.57
C TYR A 173 10.64 31.75 6.94
N PHE A 174 10.80 32.60 7.96
CA PHE A 174 11.24 32.21 9.32
C PHE A 174 10.36 32.83 10.41
N LYS A 175 9.08 33.08 10.08
CA LYS A 175 8.15 33.65 11.06
C LYS A 175 7.95 32.72 12.24
N ARG A 176 7.78 33.29 13.43
CA ARG A 176 7.39 32.57 14.64
C ARG A 176 6.19 33.26 15.25
N TRP A 177 5.19 32.49 15.64
CA TRP A 177 3.98 32.99 16.27
C TRP A 177 3.81 32.30 17.61
N THR A 178 3.58 33.09 18.66
CA THR A 178 3.47 32.58 20.03
C THR A 178 2.09 32.88 20.59
N TYR A 179 1.47 31.87 21.19
CA TYR A 179 0.27 31.99 22.01
C TYR A 179 0.74 32.20 23.45
N GLU A 180 0.80 33.46 23.89
CA GLU A 180 1.49 33.86 25.12
C GLU A 180 0.91 33.16 26.35
N THR A 181 -0.42 33.02 26.42
CA THR A 181 -1.12 32.38 27.55
C THR A 181 -0.73 30.91 27.71
N TYR A 182 -0.39 30.24 26.60
CA TYR A 182 -0.04 28.82 26.58
C TYR A 182 1.46 28.58 26.46
N ASN A 183 2.27 29.63 26.26
CA ASN A 183 3.69 29.50 25.92
C ASN A 183 3.91 28.47 24.80
N PHE A 184 3.05 28.54 23.77
CA PHE A 184 3.10 27.65 22.62
C PHE A 184 3.57 28.44 21.40
N THR A 185 4.62 27.99 20.73
CA THR A 185 5.15 28.66 19.53
C THR A 185 5.00 27.76 18.30
N ILE A 186 4.51 28.35 17.20
CA ILE A 186 4.40 27.71 15.89
C ILE A 186 5.26 28.46 14.86
N ALA A 187 5.95 27.72 13.98
CA ALA A 187 6.82 28.29 12.96
C ALA A 187 6.70 27.54 11.62
N PRO A 188 6.60 28.22 10.46
CA PRO A 188 6.78 27.61 9.15
C PRO A 188 8.25 27.65 8.73
N PHE A 189 8.70 26.57 8.09
CA PHE A 189 9.95 26.54 7.34
C PHE A 189 9.65 26.22 5.89
N TRP A 190 9.93 27.18 5.01
CA TRP A 190 9.74 27.01 3.58
C TRP A 190 10.86 26.17 2.97
N SER A 191 10.52 24.95 2.59
CA SER A 191 11.41 24.04 1.86
C SER A 191 10.58 23.19 0.91
N THR A 192 10.53 23.63 -0.36
CA THR A 192 9.65 23.05 -1.37
C THR A 192 9.96 21.58 -1.67
N HIS A 193 11.23 21.18 -1.55
CA HIS A 193 11.71 19.83 -1.85
C HIS A 193 12.35 19.13 -0.64
N LEU A 194 12.38 19.76 0.54
CA LEU A 194 13.03 19.31 1.79
C LEU A 194 14.57 19.21 1.73
N VAL A 195 15.14 18.98 0.55
CA VAL A 195 16.57 19.00 0.25
C VAL A 195 17.02 20.38 -0.22
N LYS A 196 18.33 20.62 -0.17
CA LYS A 196 18.93 21.84 -0.68
C LYS A 196 18.54 22.02 -2.15
N SER A 197 18.00 23.19 -2.45
CA SER A 197 17.49 23.53 -3.77
C SER A 197 17.86 24.96 -4.14
N THR A 198 18.29 25.19 -5.37
CA THR A 198 18.46 26.55 -5.91
C THR A 198 17.42 26.84 -6.98
N GLU A 199 16.81 28.03 -6.88
CA GLU A 199 15.87 28.51 -7.88
C GLU A 199 16.61 28.87 -9.19
N PRO A 200 15.98 28.66 -10.36
CA PRO A 200 16.57 29.03 -11.63
C PRO A 200 16.85 30.54 -11.70
N GLU A 201 18.10 30.92 -11.99
CA GLU A 201 18.46 32.32 -12.24
C GLU A 201 17.72 32.83 -13.51
N PRO A 202 17.06 34.00 -13.46
CA PRO A 202 16.44 34.59 -14.63
C PRO A 202 17.50 34.85 -15.72
N GLY A 203 17.43 34.11 -16.84
CA GLY A 203 18.22 34.35 -18.04
C GLY A 203 19.45 33.47 -18.28
N LYS A 204 19.76 32.48 -17.43
CA LYS A 204 20.86 31.52 -17.69
C LYS A 204 20.46 30.29 -18.51
N THR A 205 19.18 29.94 -18.56
CA THR A 205 18.65 28.86 -19.40
C THR A 205 17.30 29.30 -19.96
N GLU A 206 17.01 29.01 -21.24
CA GLU A 206 15.70 29.31 -21.86
C GLU A 206 14.52 28.57 -21.18
N HIS A 207 14.82 27.67 -20.23
CA HIS A 207 13.85 26.91 -19.44
C HIS A 207 14.27 26.94 -17.96
N GLY A 208 13.45 27.52 -17.09
CA GLY A 208 13.73 27.63 -15.64
C GLY A 208 13.66 26.27 -14.92
N VAL A 209 14.81 25.63 -14.72
CA VAL A 209 14.98 24.31 -14.08
C VAL A 209 15.54 24.49 -12.66
N PHE A 210 15.02 23.74 -11.67
CA PHE A 210 15.56 23.74 -10.30
C PHE A 210 16.81 22.87 -10.18
N ASP A 211 17.80 23.26 -9.40
CA ASP A 211 18.86 22.32 -8.99
C ASP A 211 18.51 21.73 -7.63
N LEU A 212 18.47 20.40 -7.53
CA LEU A 212 18.22 19.68 -6.28
C LEU A 212 19.43 18.81 -5.92
N TYR A 213 19.95 19.01 -4.71
CA TYR A 213 21.08 18.25 -4.17
C TYR A 213 20.51 17.10 -3.35
N LEU A 214 20.37 15.92 -3.98
CA LEU A 214 19.58 14.82 -3.45
C LEU A 214 20.21 14.14 -2.23
N ASP A 215 21.47 14.44 -1.91
CA ASP A 215 22.23 13.97 -0.75
C ASP A 215 22.42 15.05 0.33
N GLU A 216 21.97 16.28 0.10
CA GLU A 216 22.08 17.41 1.04
C GLU A 216 20.67 17.87 1.49
N ALA A 217 20.37 17.76 2.78
CA ALA A 217 19.14 18.33 3.32
C ALA A 217 19.19 19.87 3.33
N ASP A 218 18.04 20.52 3.25
CA ASP A 218 17.98 21.99 3.29
C ASP A 218 18.35 22.50 4.71
N GLU A 219 19.49 23.19 4.79
CA GLU A 219 20.03 23.72 6.05
C GLU A 219 19.08 24.70 6.75
N ARG A 220 18.22 25.39 6.00
CA ARG A 220 17.31 26.41 6.55
C ARG A 220 16.37 25.86 7.63
N TRP A 221 15.91 24.62 7.48
CA TRP A 221 15.07 23.99 8.49
C TRP A 221 15.88 23.07 9.38
N THR A 222 16.83 22.30 8.83
CA THR A 222 17.61 21.32 9.61
C THR A 222 18.54 21.93 10.65
N ALA A 223 18.95 23.19 10.50
CA ALA A 223 19.73 23.89 11.52
C ALA A 223 18.92 24.25 12.78
N GLU A 224 17.59 24.32 12.66
CA GLU A 224 16.70 24.90 13.69
C GLU A 224 15.82 23.83 14.37
N ILE A 225 15.66 22.65 13.77
CA ILE A 225 14.75 21.59 14.27
C ILE A 225 15.03 21.15 15.70
N GLY A 226 16.26 21.30 16.21
CA GLY A 226 16.62 20.92 17.58
C GLY A 226 15.78 21.62 18.65
N ASP A 227 15.27 22.81 18.34
CA ASP A 227 14.47 23.63 19.26
C ASP A 227 12.96 23.30 19.23
N PHE A 228 12.55 22.32 18.42
CA PHE A 228 11.14 21.99 18.19
C PHE A 228 10.69 20.68 18.84
N ASP A 229 9.63 20.72 19.65
CA ASP A 229 9.01 19.50 20.22
C ASP A 229 8.28 18.67 19.16
N TYR A 230 7.66 19.34 18.18
CA TYR A 230 6.92 18.69 17.10
C TYR A 230 7.37 19.26 15.75
N VAL A 231 7.73 18.38 14.82
CA VAL A 231 8.11 18.77 13.45
C VAL A 231 7.19 18.05 12.47
N ILE A 232 6.37 18.79 11.74
CA ILE A 232 5.48 18.28 10.70
C ILE A 232 6.15 18.55 9.36
N ILE A 233 6.64 17.51 8.69
CA ILE A 233 7.24 17.64 7.35
C ILE A 233 6.25 17.21 6.28
N SER A 234 6.22 17.96 5.18
CA SER A 234 5.45 17.58 4.00
C SER A 234 5.97 18.26 2.72
N SER A 235 5.94 17.55 1.61
CA SER A 235 6.30 18.10 0.30
C SER A 235 5.70 17.24 -0.80
N GLY A 236 5.36 17.83 -1.95
CA GLY A 236 4.76 17.12 -3.06
C GLY A 236 4.82 17.86 -4.38
N HIS A 237 4.00 18.89 -4.52
CA HIS A 237 3.66 19.51 -5.80
C HIS A 237 4.86 20.14 -6.52
N TRP A 238 5.86 20.62 -5.80
CA TRP A 238 7.06 21.21 -6.38
C TRP A 238 7.97 20.21 -7.07
N HIS A 239 7.87 18.93 -6.73
CA HIS A 239 8.62 17.89 -7.41
C HIS A 239 8.18 17.74 -8.86
N TYR A 240 6.96 18.19 -9.24
CA TYR A 240 6.45 18.25 -10.63
C TYR A 240 7.26 19.15 -11.56
N ARG A 241 8.05 20.08 -11.02
CA ARG A 241 8.85 21.02 -11.80
C ARG A 241 10.06 20.34 -12.45
N PRO A 242 10.47 20.78 -13.65
CA PRO A 242 11.77 20.42 -14.20
C PRO A 242 12.89 20.65 -13.19
N SER A 243 13.75 19.66 -13.00
CA SER A 243 14.82 19.71 -12.00
C SER A 243 16.09 19.00 -12.48
N VAL A 244 17.27 19.50 -12.16
CA VAL A 244 18.56 18.79 -12.28
C VAL A 244 18.92 18.20 -10.92
N TYR A 245 19.44 16.98 -10.91
CA TYR A 245 19.76 16.25 -9.70
C TYR A 245 21.28 16.17 -9.51
N TYR A 246 21.72 16.56 -8.32
CA TYR A 246 23.12 16.52 -7.89
C TYR A 246 23.29 15.51 -6.76
N GLU A 247 24.41 14.79 -6.78
CA GLU A 247 24.96 14.08 -5.63
C GLU A 247 26.47 14.34 -5.58
N ASN A 248 27.02 14.62 -4.40
CA ASN A 248 28.40 15.06 -4.20
C ASN A 248 28.80 16.20 -5.14
N ASN A 249 27.92 17.19 -5.29
CA ASN A 249 28.07 18.32 -6.24
C ASN A 249 28.26 17.91 -7.73
N THR A 250 27.89 16.69 -8.10
CA THR A 250 27.98 16.18 -9.47
C THR A 250 26.59 15.90 -10.03
N ILE A 251 26.34 16.28 -11.29
CA ILE A 251 25.06 15.99 -11.94
C ILE A 251 24.95 14.49 -12.18
N ILE A 252 23.92 13.87 -11.60
CA ILE A 252 23.62 12.44 -11.78
C ILE A 252 22.48 12.20 -12.77
N GLY A 253 21.68 13.23 -13.06
CA GLY A 253 20.61 13.22 -14.04
C GLY A 253 19.67 14.40 -13.84
N CYS A 254 18.49 14.34 -14.43
CA CYS A 254 17.50 15.39 -14.33
C CYS A 254 16.07 14.87 -14.52
N ARG A 255 15.08 15.73 -14.39
CA ARG A 255 13.70 15.49 -14.80
C ARG A 255 13.29 16.62 -15.74
N TYR A 256 12.85 16.27 -16.94
CA TYR A 256 12.31 17.22 -17.92
C TYR A 256 13.18 18.47 -18.13
N CYS A 257 14.50 18.34 -17.98
CA CYS A 257 15.43 19.46 -18.08
C CYS A 257 15.83 19.78 -19.52
N GLN A 258 15.60 18.85 -20.46
CA GLN A 258 15.96 18.97 -21.88
C GLN A 258 17.46 19.25 -22.13
N LEU A 259 18.33 18.94 -21.16
CA LEU A 259 19.76 19.12 -21.29
C LEU A 259 20.39 17.96 -22.07
N PRO A 260 21.26 18.22 -23.06
CA PRO A 260 21.92 17.17 -23.82
C PRO A 260 22.90 16.38 -22.94
N ASN A 261 23.01 15.08 -23.17
CA ASN A 261 23.92 14.15 -22.47
C ASN A 261 23.68 14.00 -20.95
N ILE A 262 22.46 14.27 -20.46
CA ILE A 262 22.06 14.08 -19.07
C ILE A 262 20.89 13.10 -19.02
N THR A 263 20.97 12.08 -18.16
CA THR A 263 19.92 11.06 -18.00
C THR A 263 18.64 11.70 -17.46
N ASP A 264 17.51 11.51 -18.14
CA ASP A 264 16.19 11.92 -17.65
C ASP A 264 15.58 10.82 -16.78
N PHE A 265 15.31 11.14 -15.52
CA PHE A 265 14.71 10.30 -14.52
C PHE A 265 13.23 10.63 -14.33
N SER A 266 12.46 9.61 -13.98
CA SER A 266 11.08 9.83 -13.52
C SER A 266 11.05 10.70 -12.25
N MET A 267 9.96 11.44 -12.08
CA MET A 267 9.75 12.26 -10.89
C MET A 267 9.91 11.54 -9.55
N PHE A 268 9.59 10.25 -9.56
CA PHE A 268 9.62 9.39 -8.39
C PHE A 268 11.05 9.17 -7.89
N TYR A 269 12.05 9.27 -8.76
CA TYR A 269 13.46 9.13 -8.38
C TYR A 269 13.90 10.25 -7.43
N GLY A 270 13.80 11.51 -7.88
CA GLY A 270 14.15 12.67 -7.07
C GLY A 270 13.29 12.78 -5.81
N TYR A 271 11.98 12.51 -5.94
CA TYR A 271 11.05 12.51 -4.82
C TYR A 271 11.43 11.51 -3.72
N ARG A 272 11.75 10.25 -4.10
CA ARG A 272 12.17 9.22 -3.16
C ARG A 272 13.46 9.59 -2.43
N LYS A 273 14.46 10.06 -3.18
CA LYS A 273 15.75 10.49 -2.64
C LYS A 273 15.60 11.68 -1.69
N ALA A 274 14.78 12.67 -2.04
CA ALA A 274 14.55 13.84 -1.20
C ALA A 274 13.99 13.47 0.18
N PHE A 275 12.96 12.62 0.25
CA PHE A 275 12.42 12.13 1.53
C PHE A 275 13.44 11.32 2.32
N ARG A 276 14.20 10.44 1.65
CA ARG A 276 15.26 9.67 2.29
C ARG A 276 16.30 10.57 2.96
N THR A 277 16.73 11.61 2.26
CA THR A 277 17.72 12.57 2.76
C THR A 277 17.16 13.44 3.88
N ALA A 278 15.91 13.90 3.78
CA ALA A 278 15.24 14.65 4.85
C ALA A 278 15.10 13.82 6.14
N PHE A 279 14.68 12.55 6.04
CA PHE A 279 14.61 11.66 7.19
C PHE A 279 15.98 11.36 7.78
N LYS A 280 16.99 11.14 6.93
CA LYS A 280 18.37 10.95 7.36
C LYS A 280 18.88 12.16 8.16
N ALA A 281 18.58 13.39 7.72
CA ALA A 281 18.96 14.59 8.45
C ALA A 281 18.40 14.61 9.88
N ILE A 282 17.10 14.35 10.07
CA ILE A 282 16.48 14.26 11.41
C ILE A 282 17.13 13.15 12.26
N LEU A 283 17.43 12.00 11.64
CA LEU A 283 18.05 10.85 12.30
C LEU A 283 19.49 11.13 12.75
N ASP A 284 20.20 12.00 12.03
CA ASP A 284 21.60 12.34 12.29
C ASP A 284 21.74 13.59 13.19
N THR A 285 20.71 14.43 13.31
CA THR A 285 20.69 15.56 14.26
C THR A 285 20.63 15.08 15.71
N GLU A 286 21.72 15.24 16.46
CA GLU A 286 21.78 14.82 17.87
C GLU A 286 20.86 15.63 18.79
N THR A 287 20.66 16.92 18.50
CA THR A 287 19.86 17.84 19.33
C THR A 287 18.35 17.62 19.25
N PHE A 288 17.86 16.88 18.25
CA PHE A 288 16.42 16.68 18.08
C PHE A 288 15.88 15.53 18.94
N GLU A 289 15.13 15.89 19.99
CA GLU A 289 14.43 14.97 20.91
C GLU A 289 12.90 14.94 20.69
N GLY A 290 12.38 15.77 19.79
CA GLY A 290 10.97 15.91 19.48
C GLY A 290 10.33 14.70 18.78
N VAL A 291 9.11 14.90 18.27
CA VAL A 291 8.40 13.95 17.40
C VAL A 291 8.38 14.49 15.99
N LEU A 292 8.88 13.69 15.04
CA LEU A 292 8.69 13.93 13.62
C LEU A 292 7.35 13.35 13.18
N TYR A 293 6.52 14.17 12.55
CA TYR A 293 5.32 13.76 11.81
C TYR A 293 5.55 13.92 10.31
N LEU A 294 5.44 12.84 9.54
CA LEU A 294 5.27 12.95 8.09
C LEU A 294 3.78 13.14 7.79
N ARG A 295 3.38 14.31 7.27
CA ARG A 295 2.07 14.44 6.62
C ARG A 295 2.18 13.94 5.20
N THR A 296 1.43 12.90 4.86
CA THR A 296 1.43 12.33 3.51
C THR A 296 0.90 13.32 2.46
N PHE A 297 1.12 12.98 1.18
CA PHE A 297 0.89 13.83 0.02
C PHE A 297 -0.55 14.38 -0.01
N ALA A 298 -0.69 15.69 -0.20
CA ALA A 298 -1.99 16.34 -0.32
C ALA A 298 -2.41 16.35 -1.80
N PRO A 299 -3.49 15.66 -2.18
CA PRO A 299 -3.87 15.52 -3.58
C PRO A 299 -4.30 16.81 -4.28
N SER A 300 -4.21 16.81 -5.60
CA SER A 300 -4.86 17.80 -6.47
C SER A 300 -5.96 17.14 -7.31
N HIS A 301 -7.00 17.90 -7.67
CA HIS A 301 -8.19 17.36 -8.34
C HIS A 301 -8.52 18.10 -9.66
N PHE A 302 -7.60 18.06 -10.62
CA PHE A 302 -7.86 18.64 -11.94
C PHE A 302 -8.79 17.74 -12.78
N GLU A 303 -9.83 18.35 -13.35
CA GLU A 303 -10.78 17.77 -14.30
C GLU A 303 -10.80 18.62 -15.59
N GLY A 304 -11.00 17.97 -16.74
CA GLY A 304 -11.13 18.67 -18.02
C GLY A 304 -9.84 19.26 -18.60
N GLY A 305 -8.68 18.95 -18.01
CA GLY A 305 -7.36 19.36 -18.50
C GLY A 305 -6.30 19.36 -17.38
N LEU A 306 -5.03 19.55 -17.74
CA LEU A 306 -3.97 19.81 -16.78
C LEU A 306 -4.04 21.25 -16.25
N TRP A 307 -3.26 21.55 -15.21
CA TRP A 307 -3.20 22.88 -14.59
C TRP A 307 -2.91 24.00 -15.61
N ASN A 308 -2.11 23.74 -16.65
CA ASN A 308 -1.74 24.69 -17.70
C ASN A 308 -2.57 24.54 -18.99
N GLU A 309 -3.52 23.62 -19.03
CA GLU A 309 -4.30 23.26 -20.24
C GLU A 309 -5.82 23.52 -20.05
N GLY A 310 -6.18 24.36 -19.09
CA GLY A 310 -7.57 24.71 -18.80
C GLY A 310 -8.29 23.80 -17.81
N GLY A 311 -7.55 22.93 -17.11
CA GLY A 311 -8.08 22.08 -16.03
C GLY A 311 -8.73 22.87 -14.89
N ASN A 312 -9.72 22.26 -14.22
CA ASN A 312 -10.47 22.87 -13.14
C ASN A 312 -10.96 21.82 -12.10
N CYS A 313 -11.52 22.25 -10.98
CA CYS A 313 -12.00 21.42 -9.87
C CYS A 313 -13.35 21.96 -9.40
N LEU A 314 -14.42 21.61 -10.13
CA LEU A 314 -15.75 22.22 -9.95
C LEU A 314 -16.74 21.36 -9.17
N ARG A 315 -16.28 20.22 -8.64
CA ARG A 315 -17.12 19.36 -7.81
C ARG A 315 -17.56 20.10 -6.55
N LYS A 316 -18.75 19.76 -6.07
CA LYS A 316 -19.39 20.40 -4.91
C LYS A 316 -19.60 19.46 -3.71
N GLY A 317 -19.21 18.21 -3.85
CA GLY A 317 -19.26 17.23 -2.78
C GLY A 317 -18.10 16.23 -2.85
N PRO A 318 -17.91 15.45 -1.78
CA PRO A 318 -16.85 14.46 -1.70
C PRO A 318 -17.05 13.32 -2.70
N TYR A 319 -15.97 12.64 -3.06
CA TYR A 319 -16.05 11.36 -3.77
C TYR A 319 -16.60 10.26 -2.85
N GLN A 320 -17.31 9.30 -3.43
CA GLN A 320 -17.50 8.00 -2.81
C GLN A 320 -16.19 7.17 -2.91
N ARG A 321 -15.98 6.23 -1.99
CA ARG A 321 -14.72 5.44 -1.92
C ARG A 321 -14.39 4.67 -3.20
N ASN A 322 -15.38 4.37 -4.03
CA ASN A 322 -15.27 3.67 -5.31
C ASN A 322 -15.03 4.61 -6.51
N GLU A 323 -15.03 5.92 -6.34
CA GLU A 323 -15.14 6.90 -7.43
C GLU A 323 -13.82 7.46 -7.97
N THR A 324 -12.65 6.90 -7.63
CA THR A 324 -11.36 6.95 -8.38
C THR A 324 -10.15 6.87 -7.43
N GLN A 325 -9.03 6.37 -7.93
CA GLN A 325 -7.68 6.65 -7.41
C GLN A 325 -6.81 7.12 -8.59
N ASP A 326 -6.14 8.25 -8.45
CA ASP A 326 -5.10 8.68 -9.39
C ASP A 326 -3.80 7.90 -9.12
N ASP A 327 -3.33 7.19 -10.15
CA ASP A 327 -2.13 6.35 -10.09
C ASP A 327 -0.89 7.13 -9.64
N VAL A 328 -0.78 8.41 -10.03
CA VAL A 328 0.38 9.24 -9.68
C VAL A 328 0.35 9.61 -8.20
N THR A 329 -0.79 10.10 -7.71
CA THR A 329 -0.99 10.45 -6.30
C THR A 329 -0.76 9.26 -5.37
N MET A 330 -1.33 8.10 -5.68
CA MET A 330 -1.12 6.89 -4.88
C MET A 330 0.32 6.39 -4.93
N LYS A 331 1.04 6.61 -6.04
CA LYS A 331 2.47 6.29 -6.14
C LYS A 331 3.33 7.23 -5.30
N LEU A 332 3.02 8.53 -5.25
CA LEU A 332 3.72 9.48 -4.37
C LEU A 332 3.48 9.16 -2.89
N HIS A 333 2.23 8.86 -2.52
CA HIS A 333 1.89 8.40 -1.16
C HIS A 333 2.70 7.15 -0.78
N ARG A 334 2.69 6.12 -1.64
CA ARG A 334 3.45 4.88 -1.39
C ARG A 334 4.93 5.14 -1.17
N ILE A 335 5.55 6.00 -1.99
CA ILE A 335 6.97 6.34 -1.83
C ILE A 335 7.23 7.00 -0.46
N GLN A 336 6.37 7.93 -0.03
CA GLN A 336 6.51 8.57 1.28
C GLN A 336 6.40 7.55 2.41
N VAL A 337 5.41 6.65 2.36
CA VAL A 337 5.21 5.61 3.37
C VAL A 337 6.40 4.66 3.41
N GLU A 338 6.89 4.18 2.26
CA GLU A 338 8.04 3.27 2.20
C GLU A 338 9.34 3.89 2.75
N GLU A 339 9.65 5.15 2.38
CA GLU A 339 10.83 5.83 2.94
C GLU A 339 10.65 6.16 4.42
N PHE A 340 9.42 6.48 4.84
CA PHE A 340 9.11 6.71 6.25
C PHE A 340 9.26 5.44 7.09
N GLU A 341 8.71 4.31 6.65
CA GLU A 341 8.85 3.02 7.35
C GLU A 341 10.32 2.61 7.50
N ARG A 342 11.12 2.79 6.44
CA ARG A 342 12.57 2.61 6.51
C ARG A 342 13.21 3.49 7.58
N ALA A 343 12.87 4.78 7.59
CA ALA A 343 13.41 5.71 8.57
C ALA A 343 12.89 5.46 9.99
N GLU A 344 11.65 4.98 10.15
CA GLU A 344 11.02 4.71 11.44
C GLU A 344 11.69 3.54 12.15
N VAL A 345 12.09 2.49 11.41
CA VAL A 345 12.90 1.38 11.94
C VAL A 345 14.21 1.89 12.51
N GLU A 346 14.91 2.75 11.77
CA GLU A 346 16.17 3.34 12.22
C GLU A 346 15.96 4.34 13.37
N ALA A 347 14.87 5.12 13.35
CA ALA A 347 14.48 6.02 14.43
C ALA A 347 14.29 5.26 15.74
N LYS A 348 13.56 4.12 15.70
CA LYS A 348 13.38 3.23 16.86
C LYS A 348 14.72 2.75 17.41
N ARG A 349 15.67 2.39 16.54
CA ARG A 349 17.03 1.98 16.93
C ARG A 349 17.83 3.12 17.59
N LYS A 350 17.67 4.35 17.10
CA LYS A 350 18.31 5.56 17.63
C LYS A 350 17.52 6.23 18.78
N GLY A 351 16.40 5.66 19.21
CA GLY A 351 15.54 6.23 20.26
C GLY A 351 14.74 7.48 19.84
N LYS A 352 14.65 7.77 18.54
CA LYS A 352 13.88 8.91 17.98
C LYS A 352 12.43 8.53 17.70
N ARG A 353 11.54 9.53 17.69
CA ARG A 353 10.09 9.33 17.55
C ARG A 353 9.59 9.82 16.20
N PHE A 354 9.24 8.89 15.32
CA PHE A 354 8.70 9.16 13.99
C PHE A 354 7.23 8.69 13.96
N ARG A 355 6.33 9.51 13.41
CA ARG A 355 4.90 9.23 13.30
C ARG A 355 4.38 9.57 11.90
N LEU A 356 3.50 8.74 11.38
CA LEU A 356 2.87 8.93 10.08
C LEU A 356 1.50 9.59 10.28
N LEU A 357 1.35 10.82 9.78
CA LEU A 357 0.08 11.52 9.67
C LEU A 357 -0.49 11.23 8.27
N ASP A 358 -1.13 10.06 8.12
CA ASP A 358 -1.54 9.56 6.81
C ASP A 358 -2.87 10.15 6.34
N THR A 359 -2.80 11.28 5.66
CA THR A 359 -3.98 12.08 5.28
C THR A 359 -4.34 11.99 3.81
N THR A 360 -3.49 11.39 2.96
CA THR A 360 -3.68 11.39 1.49
C THR A 360 -5.04 10.83 1.09
N GLN A 361 -5.43 9.67 1.64
CA GLN A 361 -6.69 9.03 1.24
C GLN A 361 -7.91 9.83 1.67
N ALA A 362 -7.93 10.34 2.91
CA ALA A 362 -9.02 11.18 3.39
C ALA A 362 -9.17 12.44 2.53
N MET A 363 -8.05 13.09 2.19
CA MET A 363 -8.05 14.30 1.37
C MET A 363 -8.34 14.04 -0.11
N TRP A 364 -8.01 12.85 -0.63
CA TRP A 364 -8.38 12.44 -2.00
C TRP A 364 -9.89 12.47 -2.20
N LEU A 365 -10.65 12.13 -1.17
CA LEU A 365 -12.11 12.13 -1.27
C LEU A 365 -12.73 13.54 -1.27
N ARG A 366 -11.92 14.61 -1.29
CA ARG A 366 -12.38 16.01 -1.14
C ARG A 366 -12.12 16.90 -2.36
N PRO A 367 -12.52 16.51 -3.59
CA PRO A 367 -12.34 17.36 -4.77
C PRO A 367 -13.11 18.68 -4.68
N ASP A 368 -14.10 18.76 -3.79
CA ASP A 368 -14.91 19.93 -3.48
C ASP A 368 -14.19 21.00 -2.65
N GLY A 369 -13.05 20.67 -2.05
CA GLY A 369 -12.35 21.54 -1.11
C GLY A 369 -11.49 22.66 -1.70
N HIS A 370 -11.26 22.65 -3.02
CA HIS A 370 -10.26 23.52 -3.66
C HIS A 370 -10.79 24.92 -4.00
N PRO A 371 -9.93 25.96 -4.06
CA PRO A 371 -10.33 27.29 -4.49
C PRO A 371 -10.85 27.36 -5.92
N SER A 372 -10.33 26.52 -6.83
CA SER A 372 -10.69 26.58 -8.25
C SER A 372 -10.43 28.00 -8.80
N ARG A 373 -11.41 28.61 -9.45
CA ARG A 373 -11.41 30.00 -9.94
C ARG A 373 -11.63 31.03 -8.84
N TYR A 374 -11.96 30.61 -7.62
CA TYR A 374 -12.29 31.47 -6.49
C TYR A 374 -11.07 31.82 -5.64
N GLY A 375 -9.88 31.89 -6.23
CA GLY A 375 -8.65 32.39 -5.59
C GLY A 375 -8.34 33.86 -5.91
N HIS A 376 -9.19 34.53 -6.68
CA HIS A 376 -9.02 35.90 -7.17
C HIS A 376 -10.36 36.48 -7.67
N LEU A 377 -10.44 37.81 -7.83
CA LEU A 377 -11.64 38.47 -8.35
C LEU A 377 -11.93 38.08 -9.82
N PRO A 378 -13.20 37.94 -10.24
CA PRO A 378 -13.57 37.53 -11.60
C PRO A 378 -13.03 38.47 -12.70
N GLU A 379 -12.89 39.76 -12.41
CA GLU A 379 -12.41 40.79 -13.34
C GLU A 379 -10.91 41.11 -13.20
N ALA A 380 -10.18 40.38 -12.34
CA ALA A 380 -8.75 40.59 -12.21
C ALA A 380 -8.03 40.11 -13.48
N ASN A 381 -7.28 41.01 -14.12
CA ASN A 381 -6.35 40.69 -15.22
C ASN A 381 -5.13 39.93 -14.68
N VAL A 382 -5.34 38.73 -14.16
CA VAL A 382 -4.29 37.87 -13.60
C VAL A 382 -4.19 36.60 -14.44
N SER A 383 -2.98 36.26 -14.87
CA SER A 383 -2.66 35.02 -15.58
C SER A 383 -2.56 33.84 -14.61
N LEU A 384 -3.56 33.66 -13.75
CA LEU A 384 -3.58 32.60 -12.74
C LEU A 384 -4.49 31.47 -13.22
N TYR A 385 -3.94 30.26 -13.25
CA TYR A 385 -4.69 29.05 -13.54
C TYR A 385 -5.65 28.71 -12.40
N ASN A 386 -6.67 27.87 -12.64
CA ASN A 386 -7.56 27.41 -11.59
C ASN A 386 -6.74 26.66 -10.52
N ASP A 387 -6.92 27.03 -9.26
CA ASP A 387 -6.18 26.42 -8.16
C ASP A 387 -6.89 25.15 -7.67
N CYS A 388 -6.40 24.01 -8.12
CA CYS A 388 -6.85 22.69 -7.67
C CYS A 388 -5.79 21.97 -6.84
N VAL A 389 -4.88 22.72 -6.22
CA VAL A 389 -3.77 22.21 -5.40
C VAL A 389 -3.95 22.63 -3.94
N HIS A 390 -4.23 23.91 -3.70
CA HIS A 390 -4.48 24.43 -2.35
C HIS A 390 -5.93 24.20 -1.94
N TRP A 391 -6.24 24.49 -0.68
CA TRP A 391 -7.52 24.21 -0.06
C TRP A 391 -8.13 25.51 0.47
N CYS A 392 -9.45 25.65 0.29
CA CYS A 392 -10.20 26.76 0.85
C CYS A 392 -10.08 26.77 2.39
N LEU A 393 -10.08 27.97 2.97
CA LEU A 393 -10.18 28.18 4.42
C LEU A 393 -11.37 29.10 4.73
N PRO A 394 -12.30 28.70 5.62
CA PRO A 394 -12.45 27.34 6.17
C PRO A 394 -12.73 26.29 5.09
N GLY A 395 -12.38 25.03 5.35
CA GLY A 395 -12.52 23.96 4.38
C GLY A 395 -11.91 22.63 4.81
N PRO A 396 -11.76 21.66 3.89
CA PRO A 396 -11.43 20.27 4.24
C PRO A 396 -10.08 20.09 4.92
N ILE A 397 -9.16 21.02 4.67
CA ILE A 397 -7.83 21.00 5.30
C ILE A 397 -7.90 21.25 6.81
N ASP A 398 -9.01 21.78 7.34
CA ASP A 398 -9.25 21.94 8.78
C ASP A 398 -9.23 20.60 9.51
N ASN A 399 -9.71 19.54 8.85
CA ASN A 399 -9.72 18.19 9.42
C ASN A 399 -8.33 17.57 9.56
N LEU A 400 -7.29 18.13 8.91
CA LEU A 400 -5.91 17.72 9.18
C LEU A 400 -5.52 17.95 10.65
N ASN A 401 -6.12 18.99 11.27
CA ASN A 401 -5.88 19.31 12.67
C ASN A 401 -6.62 18.37 13.63
N ASP A 402 -7.76 17.79 13.21
CA ASP A 402 -8.43 16.72 13.98
C ASP A 402 -7.45 15.55 14.20
N PHE A 403 -6.82 15.09 13.10
CA PHE A 403 -5.84 14.02 13.14
C PHE A 403 -4.61 14.40 13.96
N LEU A 404 -4.05 15.59 13.72
CA LEU A 404 -2.86 16.06 14.42
C LEU A 404 -3.07 16.12 15.94
N LEU A 405 -4.21 16.65 16.40
CA LEU A 405 -4.57 16.69 17.81
C LEU A 405 -4.71 15.28 18.41
N ALA A 406 -5.37 14.36 17.71
CA ALA A 406 -5.52 12.99 18.17
C ALA A 406 -4.16 12.28 18.29
N MET A 407 -3.25 12.49 17.34
CA MET A 407 -1.91 11.92 17.38
C MET A 407 -1.05 12.50 18.51
N ILE A 408 -1.03 13.82 18.67
CA ILE A 408 -0.26 14.47 19.74
C ILE A 408 -0.74 14.00 21.11
N LYS A 409 -2.06 13.93 21.33
CA LYS A 409 -2.61 13.37 22.58
C LYS A 409 -2.12 11.95 22.86
N ARG A 410 -2.15 11.07 21.87
CA ARG A 410 -1.65 9.69 22.01
C ARG A 410 -0.16 9.66 22.37
N GLU A 411 0.64 10.61 21.86
CA GLU A 411 2.06 10.69 22.18
C GLU A 411 2.34 11.21 23.59
N GLU A 412 1.63 12.25 24.01
CA GLU A 412 1.77 12.79 25.36
C GLU A 412 1.28 11.79 26.43
N GLU A 413 0.19 11.08 26.19
CA GLU A 413 -0.31 10.02 27.07
C GLU A 413 0.70 8.86 27.21
N LYS A 414 1.34 8.44 26.11
CA LYS A 414 2.41 7.42 26.15
C LYS A 414 3.61 7.92 26.95
N GLY A 415 3.99 9.19 26.79
CA GLY A 415 5.06 9.82 27.56
C GLY A 415 4.77 9.80 29.05
N LEU A 416 3.56 10.21 29.45
CA LEU A 416 3.11 10.20 30.84
C LEU A 416 3.11 8.78 31.43
N LEU A 417 2.58 7.78 30.69
CA LEU A 417 2.57 6.38 31.12
C LEU A 417 3.99 5.82 31.28
N ALA A 418 4.93 6.19 30.41
CA ALA A 418 6.33 5.78 30.53
C ALA A 418 6.99 6.38 31.77
N GLN A 419 6.68 7.64 32.12
CA GLN A 419 7.16 8.27 33.35
C GLN A 419 6.56 7.60 34.60
N VAL A 420 5.26 7.31 34.61
CA VAL A 420 4.59 6.61 35.73
C VAL A 420 5.16 5.20 35.91
N ARG A 421 5.40 4.45 34.83
CA ARG A 421 5.99 3.10 34.91
C ARG A 421 7.39 3.08 35.50
N LYS A 422 8.18 4.14 35.31
CA LYS A 422 9.51 4.27 35.94
C LYS A 422 9.45 4.54 37.45
N MET A 423 8.30 4.98 37.97
CA MET A 423 8.11 5.28 39.40
C MET A 423 7.55 4.10 40.22
N ILE A 424 7.16 2.98 39.59
CA ILE A 424 6.57 1.82 40.28
C ILE A 424 7.61 0.68 40.43
N PRO A 425 7.93 0.19 41.64
CA PRO A 425 8.78 -0.98 41.84
C PRO A 425 8.08 -2.28 41.40
N VAL A 426 8.76 -3.12 40.63
CA VAL A 426 8.23 -4.41 40.11
C VAL A 426 8.26 -5.49 41.20
N PRO A 427 7.15 -6.19 41.53
CA PRO A 427 7.19 -7.45 42.28
C PRO A 427 7.38 -8.67 41.36
N ALA A 428 8.04 -9.69 41.88
CA ALA A 428 8.37 -10.95 41.19
C ALA A 428 7.14 -11.78 40.74
N PRO A 429 7.25 -12.60 39.68
CA PRO A 429 6.10 -13.28 39.09
C PRO A 429 5.70 -14.55 39.85
N LEU A 430 4.39 -14.71 40.09
CA LEU A 430 3.78 -15.94 40.61
C LEU A 430 3.35 -16.85 39.44
N ASN A 431 3.74 -18.12 39.54
CA ASN A 431 3.39 -19.22 38.62
C ASN A 431 1.89 -19.52 38.63
N TYR A 432 1.27 -19.58 37.44
CA TYR A 432 -0.10 -20.07 37.28
C TYR A 432 -0.11 -21.39 36.49
N THR A 433 -0.60 -22.45 37.15
CA THR A 433 -0.76 -23.81 36.62
C THR A 433 -1.93 -23.92 35.64
N ARG A 434 -1.71 -24.70 34.58
CA ARG A 434 -2.60 -24.93 33.43
C ARG A 434 -3.55 -26.09 33.72
N HIS A 435 -4.87 -25.88 33.69
CA HIS A 435 -5.86 -26.96 33.72
C HIS A 435 -6.22 -27.44 32.31
N ARG A 436 -6.11 -28.76 32.13
CA ARG A 436 -6.42 -29.57 30.94
C ARG A 436 -7.90 -29.94 30.94
N LYS A 437 -8.59 -29.84 29.79
CA LYS A 437 -9.92 -30.45 29.59
C LYS A 437 -9.87 -31.54 28.51
N SER A 438 -10.71 -32.54 28.75
CA SER A 438 -10.73 -33.91 28.26
C SER A 438 -11.27 -34.08 26.84
N SER A 439 -10.81 -35.15 26.18
CA SER A 439 -11.36 -35.73 24.95
C SER A 439 -12.68 -36.46 25.19
N TYR A 440 -13.46 -36.61 24.10
CA TYR A 440 -14.51 -37.60 23.94
C TYR A 440 -14.33 -38.31 22.58
N HIS A 441 -14.29 -39.65 22.59
CA HIS A 441 -14.52 -40.56 21.45
C HIS A 441 -16.04 -40.80 21.29
N SER A 442 -16.63 -41.11 20.13
CA SER A 442 -16.54 -42.31 19.25
C SER A 442 -17.52 -42.11 18.04
N PRO A 443 -17.84 -43.06 17.12
CA PRO A 443 -17.18 -44.25 16.52
C PRO A 443 -17.17 -44.22 14.94
N PRO A 444 -16.69 -45.27 14.22
CA PRO A 444 -16.39 -45.22 12.78
C PRO A 444 -17.53 -45.72 11.88
N VAL A 445 -17.57 -45.27 10.62
CA VAL A 445 -18.45 -45.82 9.57
C VAL A 445 -17.61 -46.33 8.39
N THR A 446 -18.01 -47.52 7.96
CA THR A 446 -17.36 -48.50 7.10
C THR A 446 -17.41 -48.14 5.62
N THR A 447 -16.36 -48.54 4.91
CA THR A 447 -16.20 -48.52 3.45
C THR A 447 -17.10 -49.56 2.76
N SER A 448 -17.66 -49.20 1.59
CA SER A 448 -18.12 -50.18 0.61
C SER A 448 -17.71 -49.75 -0.81
N THR A 449 -16.75 -50.48 -1.37
CA THR A 449 -16.38 -50.46 -2.79
C THR A 449 -17.44 -51.19 -3.62
N SER A 450 -17.94 -50.57 -4.70
CA SER A 450 -18.51 -51.31 -5.83
C SER A 450 -17.68 -51.08 -7.08
N ARG A 451 -17.19 -52.18 -7.66
CA ARG A 451 -16.59 -52.24 -8.99
C ARG A 451 -17.71 -52.28 -10.00
N THR A 452 -17.61 -51.46 -11.03
CA THR A 452 -18.28 -51.70 -12.31
C THR A 452 -17.21 -51.72 -13.40
N GLN A 453 -16.95 -52.91 -13.94
CA GLN A 453 -16.36 -53.06 -15.27
C GLN A 453 -17.39 -52.60 -16.31
N ILE A 454 -16.95 -52.04 -17.44
CA ILE A 454 -17.21 -52.56 -18.79
C ILE A 454 -16.76 -51.57 -19.89
N ARG A 455 -16.02 -52.16 -20.86
CA ARG A 455 -15.82 -51.85 -22.30
C ARG A 455 -14.74 -50.85 -22.75
N ASP A 456 -13.67 -51.46 -23.27
CA ASP A 456 -12.96 -51.06 -24.49
C ASP A 456 -13.96 -50.75 -25.63
N ASP A 457 -13.99 -49.48 -26.01
CA ASP A 457 -14.01 -49.04 -27.40
C ASP A 457 -13.04 -47.84 -27.42
N GLU A 458 -11.90 -47.97 -28.10
CA GLU A 458 -10.83 -46.96 -28.17
C GLU A 458 -11.29 -45.70 -28.94
N GLN A 459 -12.19 -44.93 -28.36
CA GLN A 459 -12.28 -43.50 -28.63
C GLN A 459 -11.26 -42.83 -27.70
N ARG A 460 -10.06 -42.60 -28.23
CA ARG A 460 -8.94 -41.97 -27.51
C ARG A 460 -9.46 -40.72 -26.80
N CYS A 461 -9.54 -40.78 -25.47
CA CYS A 461 -10.15 -39.71 -24.68
C CYS A 461 -9.34 -38.43 -24.79
N ASP A 462 -10.00 -37.36 -25.23
CA ASP A 462 -9.42 -36.02 -25.20
C ASP A 462 -9.58 -35.43 -23.78
N LEU A 463 -8.49 -35.46 -23.00
CA LEU A 463 -8.46 -34.95 -21.63
C LEU A 463 -8.74 -33.45 -21.52
N PHE A 464 -8.63 -32.71 -22.62
CA PHE A 464 -8.66 -31.24 -22.65
C PHE A 464 -10.02 -30.67 -23.06
N LYS A 465 -10.94 -31.54 -23.48
CA LYS A 465 -12.31 -31.17 -23.87
C LYS A 465 -13.33 -31.82 -22.93
N GLY A 466 -14.10 -30.99 -22.24
CA GLY A 466 -14.95 -31.43 -21.15
C GLY A 466 -15.73 -30.30 -20.51
N GLU A 467 -16.25 -30.56 -19.33
CA GLU A 467 -17.00 -29.60 -18.52
C GLU A 467 -16.62 -29.72 -17.04
N TRP A 468 -16.84 -28.64 -16.30
CA TRP A 468 -16.71 -28.68 -14.85
C TRP A 468 -17.99 -29.23 -14.24
N ILE A 469 -17.84 -30.26 -13.41
CA ILE A 469 -18.95 -30.85 -12.65
C ILE A 469 -18.69 -30.71 -11.14
N PRO A 470 -19.74 -30.69 -10.31
CA PRO A 470 -19.57 -30.66 -8.86
C PRO A 470 -18.76 -31.84 -8.34
N ASN A 471 -17.92 -31.59 -7.34
CA ASN A 471 -17.15 -32.59 -6.62
C ASN A 471 -17.30 -32.40 -5.11
N GLU A 472 -18.03 -33.30 -4.47
CA GLU A 472 -18.27 -33.25 -3.03
C GLU A 472 -17.05 -33.69 -2.21
N GLU A 473 -16.10 -34.42 -2.80
CA GLU A 473 -14.89 -34.91 -2.13
C GLU A 473 -13.79 -33.83 -2.00
N SER A 474 -13.95 -32.70 -2.69
CA SER A 474 -13.01 -31.57 -2.69
C SER A 474 -13.37 -30.52 -1.63
N PRO A 475 -12.39 -29.83 -0.98
CA PRO A 475 -10.95 -29.86 -1.24
C PRO A 475 -10.18 -30.96 -0.50
N TYR A 476 -9.05 -31.38 -1.08
CA TYR A 476 -8.19 -32.46 -0.56
C TYR A 476 -7.16 -32.00 0.48
N TYR A 477 -6.97 -30.70 0.60
CA TYR A 477 -6.09 -30.04 1.55
C TYR A 477 -6.66 -28.66 1.89
N ASN A 478 -6.07 -27.98 2.86
CA ASN A 478 -6.45 -26.63 3.27
C ASN A 478 -5.21 -25.85 3.75
N ASN A 479 -5.41 -24.60 4.11
CA ASN A 479 -4.37 -23.71 4.61
C ASN A 479 -3.68 -24.17 5.91
N ALA A 480 -4.28 -25.09 6.68
CA ALA A 480 -3.67 -25.65 7.88
C ALA A 480 -2.83 -26.92 7.60
N THR A 481 -3.10 -27.61 6.49
CA THR A 481 -2.47 -28.89 6.14
C THR A 481 -1.36 -28.73 5.10
N CYS A 482 -1.44 -27.71 4.24
CA CYS A 482 -0.40 -27.41 3.26
C CYS A 482 0.41 -26.14 3.60
N TRP A 483 1.72 -26.30 3.73
CA TRP A 483 2.68 -25.22 3.99
C TRP A 483 3.11 -24.46 2.73
N ALA A 484 2.95 -25.06 1.54
CA ALA A 484 3.46 -24.51 0.29
C ALA A 484 2.58 -23.39 -0.31
N ILE A 485 1.37 -23.18 0.24
CA ILE A 485 0.45 -22.14 -0.23
C ILE A 485 1.05 -20.76 0.09
N GLN A 486 1.34 -19.98 -0.96
CA GLN A 486 1.75 -18.60 -0.78
C GLN A 486 0.58 -17.72 -0.35
N GLU A 487 0.87 -16.69 0.44
CA GLU A 487 -0.13 -15.77 1.00
C GLU A 487 -1.14 -15.32 -0.06
N HIS A 488 -0.68 -14.82 -1.20
CA HIS A 488 -1.57 -14.27 -2.23
C HIS A 488 -2.50 -15.28 -2.93
N GLN A 489 -2.29 -16.57 -2.72
CA GLN A 489 -3.15 -17.65 -3.22
C GLN A 489 -4.04 -18.23 -2.11
N ASN A 490 -3.83 -17.82 -0.85
CA ASN A 490 -4.52 -18.33 0.32
C ASN A 490 -5.84 -17.58 0.57
N CYS A 491 -6.79 -17.76 -0.35
CA CYS A 491 -8.04 -16.99 -0.38
C CYS A 491 -8.85 -17.12 0.92
N MET A 492 -8.82 -18.30 1.54
CA MET A 492 -9.53 -18.54 2.79
C MET A 492 -8.91 -17.80 3.99
N LYS A 493 -7.57 -17.69 4.03
CA LYS A 493 -6.87 -16.92 5.08
C LYS A 493 -7.27 -15.45 5.06
N PHE A 494 -7.58 -14.90 3.90
CA PHE A 494 -7.96 -13.51 3.72
C PHE A 494 -9.47 -13.27 3.63
N GLY A 495 -10.27 -14.21 4.16
CA GLY A 495 -11.68 -13.98 4.43
C GLY A 495 -12.60 -14.11 3.22
N ARG A 496 -12.19 -14.84 2.16
CA ARG A 496 -13.09 -15.16 1.06
C ARG A 496 -14.33 -15.92 1.56
N PRO A 497 -15.55 -15.39 1.38
CA PRO A 497 -16.74 -15.96 1.98
C PRO A 497 -17.33 -17.14 1.17
N ASP A 498 -17.14 -17.15 -0.15
CA ASP A 498 -17.64 -18.22 -1.02
C ASP A 498 -16.64 -19.37 -1.11
N THR A 499 -17.07 -20.59 -0.77
CA THR A 499 -16.23 -21.80 -0.83
C THR A 499 -16.60 -22.72 -1.99
N GLY A 500 -17.63 -22.37 -2.76
CA GLY A 500 -18.18 -23.21 -3.84
C GLY A 500 -17.17 -23.48 -4.96
N PHE A 501 -16.25 -22.54 -5.22
CA PHE A 501 -15.23 -22.68 -6.27
C PHE A 501 -14.28 -23.88 -6.03
N MET A 502 -14.10 -24.34 -4.79
CA MET A 502 -13.26 -25.51 -4.49
C MET A 502 -13.96 -26.83 -4.86
N ARG A 503 -15.29 -26.84 -5.01
CA ARG A 503 -16.10 -28.07 -5.15
C ARG A 503 -16.39 -28.44 -6.59
N TRP A 504 -15.38 -28.35 -7.45
CA TRP A 504 -15.48 -28.66 -8.87
C TRP A 504 -14.35 -29.57 -9.31
N ARG A 505 -14.65 -30.46 -10.26
CA ARG A 505 -13.67 -31.29 -10.96
C ARG A 505 -13.90 -31.22 -12.46
N TRP A 506 -12.81 -31.34 -13.21
CA TRP A 506 -12.89 -31.44 -14.66
C TRP A 506 -13.35 -32.83 -15.09
N LYS A 507 -14.33 -32.90 -16.00
CA LYS A 507 -14.81 -34.14 -16.61
C LYS A 507 -14.68 -34.06 -18.13
N PRO A 508 -13.77 -34.83 -18.74
CA PRO A 508 -13.69 -34.98 -20.19
C PRO A 508 -14.97 -35.57 -20.81
N ASP A 509 -15.25 -35.24 -22.08
CA ASP A 509 -16.48 -35.68 -22.78
C ASP A 509 -16.56 -37.20 -22.97
N GLY A 510 -15.42 -37.87 -23.14
CA GLY A 510 -15.33 -39.28 -23.55
C GLY A 510 -14.76 -40.22 -22.50
N CYS A 511 -14.36 -39.72 -21.33
CA CYS A 511 -13.84 -40.56 -20.25
C CYS A 511 -13.91 -39.86 -18.90
N ASP A 512 -13.71 -40.64 -17.84
CA ASP A 512 -13.48 -40.09 -16.52
C ASP A 512 -12.00 -39.80 -16.32
N LEU A 513 -11.71 -38.59 -15.84
CA LEU A 513 -10.39 -38.21 -15.34
C LEU A 513 -10.27 -38.62 -13.86
N PRO A 514 -9.44 -39.60 -13.48
CA PRO A 514 -9.32 -39.96 -12.06
C PRO A 514 -8.86 -38.78 -11.21
N ILE A 515 -9.31 -38.73 -9.95
CA ILE A 515 -8.80 -37.77 -8.97
C ILE A 515 -7.32 -38.09 -8.73
N PHE A 516 -6.49 -37.06 -8.60
CA PHE A 516 -5.08 -37.19 -8.28
C PHE A 516 -4.83 -38.05 -7.04
N ASP A 517 -4.19 -39.20 -7.24
CA ASP A 517 -3.70 -40.04 -6.16
C ASP A 517 -2.22 -39.72 -5.91
N PRO A 518 -1.88 -39.12 -4.75
CA PRO A 518 -0.50 -38.74 -4.44
C PRO A 518 0.44 -39.95 -4.28
N ASN A 519 -0.05 -41.10 -3.82
CA ASN A 519 0.78 -42.31 -3.73
C ASN A 519 1.07 -42.84 -5.12
N GLU A 520 0.07 -42.90 -5.99
CA GLU A 520 0.25 -43.36 -7.37
C GLU A 520 1.24 -42.46 -8.12
N PHE A 521 1.12 -41.14 -7.96
CA PHE A 521 2.05 -40.19 -8.55
C PHE A 521 3.48 -40.44 -8.05
N LEU A 522 3.69 -40.49 -6.72
CA LEU A 522 5.02 -40.69 -6.13
C LEU A 522 5.64 -42.03 -6.54
N GLU A 523 4.86 -43.11 -6.62
CA GLU A 523 5.34 -44.39 -7.15
C GLU A 523 5.72 -44.31 -8.63
N MET A 524 4.99 -43.53 -9.44
CA MET A 524 5.30 -43.34 -10.85
C MET A 524 6.62 -42.61 -11.08
N VAL A 525 6.91 -41.63 -10.22
CA VAL A 525 8.13 -40.80 -10.29
C VAL A 525 9.24 -41.30 -9.37
N ARG A 526 9.08 -42.48 -8.78
CA ARG A 526 10.10 -43.11 -7.94
C ARG A 526 11.42 -43.26 -8.71
N GLY A 527 12.51 -42.78 -8.10
CA GLY A 527 13.85 -42.82 -8.68
C GLY A 527 14.07 -41.87 -9.85
N LYS A 528 13.19 -40.87 -10.04
CA LYS A 528 13.23 -39.94 -11.17
C LYS A 528 13.30 -38.50 -10.70
N SER A 529 13.40 -37.59 -11.67
CA SER A 529 13.43 -36.16 -11.43
C SER A 529 12.49 -35.41 -12.39
N MET A 530 11.83 -34.39 -11.88
CA MET A 530 10.85 -33.59 -12.63
C MET A 530 11.16 -32.10 -12.46
N GLY A 531 11.22 -31.36 -13.56
CA GLY A 531 11.40 -29.91 -13.53
C GLY A 531 10.17 -29.15 -14.01
N PHE A 532 9.84 -28.06 -13.32
CA PHE A 532 8.88 -27.04 -13.75
C PHE A 532 9.64 -25.75 -14.07
N VAL A 533 9.55 -25.29 -15.32
CA VAL A 533 10.15 -24.04 -15.79
C VAL A 533 9.04 -23.06 -16.15
N GLY A 534 9.14 -21.82 -15.68
CA GLY A 534 8.18 -20.79 -16.10
C GLY A 534 8.06 -19.57 -15.20
N ASP A 535 6.88 -18.96 -15.28
CA ASP A 535 6.46 -17.79 -14.51
C ASP A 535 5.74 -18.16 -13.18
N SER A 536 5.07 -17.19 -12.58
CA SER A 536 4.36 -17.36 -11.31
C SER A 536 3.19 -18.35 -11.38
N ILE A 537 2.61 -18.59 -12.56
CA ILE A 537 1.57 -19.60 -12.73
C ILE A 537 2.16 -21.02 -12.75
N SER A 538 3.37 -21.17 -13.31
CA SER A 538 4.14 -22.43 -13.18
C SER A 538 4.40 -22.77 -11.72
N ARG A 539 4.80 -21.77 -10.92
CA ARG A 539 4.97 -21.92 -9.47
C ARG A 539 3.66 -22.26 -8.77
N ASN A 540 2.55 -21.63 -9.15
CA ASN A 540 1.22 -21.91 -8.60
C ASN A 540 0.83 -23.39 -8.78
N GLN A 541 1.14 -23.99 -9.94
CA GLN A 541 0.93 -25.43 -10.20
C GLN A 541 1.79 -26.31 -9.29
N VAL A 542 3.07 -25.97 -9.12
CA VAL A 542 3.97 -26.69 -8.23
C VAL A 542 3.47 -26.64 -6.78
N GLN A 543 2.98 -25.48 -6.33
CA GLN A 543 2.45 -25.34 -4.97
C GLN A 543 1.24 -26.24 -4.74
N SER A 544 0.31 -26.32 -5.70
CA SER A 544 -0.78 -27.30 -5.68
C SER A 544 -0.25 -28.74 -5.61
N LEU A 545 0.75 -29.09 -6.43
CA LEU A 545 1.34 -30.44 -6.43
C LEU A 545 1.97 -30.78 -5.08
N LEU A 546 2.78 -29.87 -4.50
CA LEU A 546 3.36 -30.02 -3.17
C LEU A 546 2.27 -30.23 -2.10
N CYS A 547 1.16 -29.49 -2.18
CA CYS A 547 0.04 -29.67 -1.27
C CYS A 547 -0.61 -31.05 -1.40
N LEU A 548 -0.87 -31.51 -2.63
CA LEU A 548 -1.45 -32.82 -2.87
C LEU A 548 -0.54 -33.95 -2.37
N LEU A 549 0.77 -33.84 -2.63
CA LEU A 549 1.77 -34.83 -2.22
C LEU A 549 2.04 -34.86 -0.72
N SER A 550 1.86 -33.74 -0.01
CA SER A 550 2.01 -33.66 1.45
C SER A 550 1.06 -34.58 2.24
N ARG A 551 0.02 -35.11 1.58
CA ARG A 551 -0.86 -36.15 2.11
C ARG A 551 -0.17 -37.51 2.30
N VAL A 552 1.00 -37.70 1.69
CA VAL A 552 1.79 -38.93 1.73
C VAL A 552 3.14 -38.67 2.39
N GLU A 553 3.89 -37.69 1.88
CA GLU A 553 5.22 -37.33 2.40
C GLU A 553 5.46 -35.83 2.25
N TYR A 554 6.08 -35.20 3.25
CA TYR A 554 6.58 -33.83 3.13
C TYR A 554 7.98 -33.87 2.53
N PRO A 555 8.28 -33.10 1.48
CA PRO A 555 9.61 -33.10 0.90
C PRO A 555 10.61 -32.28 1.71
N GLU A 556 11.89 -32.58 1.52
CA GLU A 556 13.02 -31.82 2.04
C GLU A 556 13.52 -30.80 1.01
N ASP A 557 13.84 -29.57 1.44
CA ASP A 557 14.51 -28.58 0.60
C ASP A 557 16.01 -28.95 0.51
N ILE A 558 16.46 -29.39 -0.66
CA ILE A 558 17.88 -29.73 -0.90
C ILE A 558 18.57 -28.70 -1.81
N SER A 559 17.99 -27.51 -1.94
CA SER A 559 18.52 -26.45 -2.80
C SER A 559 19.92 -26.02 -2.35
N SER A 560 20.83 -25.81 -3.29
CA SER A 560 22.20 -25.36 -3.03
C SER A 560 22.32 -23.88 -2.65
N SER A 561 21.23 -23.12 -2.76
CA SER A 561 21.17 -21.67 -2.57
C SER A 561 19.89 -21.27 -1.82
N PRO A 562 19.92 -20.18 -1.02
CA PRO A 562 18.71 -19.60 -0.43
C PRO A 562 17.81 -18.91 -1.46
N ASP A 563 18.23 -18.80 -2.72
CA ASP A 563 17.43 -18.22 -3.80
C ASP A 563 16.07 -18.92 -3.94
N THR A 564 15.00 -18.13 -3.93
CA THR A 564 13.62 -18.63 -4.08
C THR A 564 13.21 -18.80 -5.55
N ALA A 565 14.03 -18.30 -6.48
CA ALA A 565 13.83 -18.47 -7.91
C ALA A 565 14.11 -19.92 -8.36
N PHE A 566 15.02 -20.63 -7.67
CA PHE A 566 15.37 -22.00 -7.99
C PHE A 566 15.28 -22.88 -6.74
N LYS A 567 14.36 -23.84 -6.74
CA LYS A 567 14.15 -24.76 -5.61
C LYS A 567 14.21 -26.21 -6.05
N VAL A 568 14.77 -27.07 -5.21
CA VAL A 568 14.80 -28.52 -5.41
C VAL A 568 14.25 -29.20 -4.17
N TRP A 569 13.14 -29.89 -4.35
CA TRP A 569 12.45 -30.64 -3.30
C TRP A 569 12.73 -32.13 -3.47
N ASN A 570 13.12 -32.80 -2.39
CA ASN A 570 13.39 -34.24 -2.38
C ASN A 570 12.34 -35.00 -1.58
N TYR A 571 11.71 -35.98 -2.21
CA TYR A 571 10.86 -36.98 -1.55
C TYR A 571 11.70 -38.22 -1.29
N THR A 572 12.35 -38.24 -0.12
CA THR A 572 13.40 -39.20 0.24
C THR A 572 12.92 -40.64 0.13
N SER A 573 11.69 -40.93 0.55
CA SER A 573 11.13 -42.30 0.51
C SER A 573 10.91 -42.81 -0.91
N TYR A 574 10.85 -41.91 -1.90
CA TYR A 574 10.65 -42.22 -3.31
C TYR A 574 11.89 -41.99 -4.16
N ASN A 575 12.97 -41.41 -3.60
CA ASN A 575 14.12 -40.95 -4.38
C ASN A 575 13.67 -40.12 -5.59
N PHE A 576 12.73 -39.19 -5.34
CA PHE A 576 12.15 -38.33 -6.36
C PHE A 576 12.54 -36.88 -6.09
N THR A 577 13.10 -36.19 -7.08
CA THR A 577 13.41 -34.77 -6.99
C THR A 577 12.49 -33.92 -7.87
N LEU A 578 11.99 -32.83 -7.31
CA LEU A 578 11.14 -31.85 -7.98
C LEU A 578 11.86 -30.50 -8.04
N HIS A 579 12.22 -30.09 -9.24
CA HIS A 579 12.93 -28.85 -9.54
C HIS A 579 11.95 -27.74 -9.94
N VAL A 580 12.07 -26.57 -9.32
CA VAL A 580 11.34 -25.35 -9.67
C VAL A 580 12.35 -24.36 -10.23
N MET A 581 12.16 -23.94 -11.47
CA MET A 581 13.10 -23.10 -12.21
C MET A 581 12.40 -21.85 -12.72
N TRP A 582 12.63 -20.72 -12.04
CA TRP A 582 12.06 -19.44 -12.41
C TRP A 582 12.70 -18.90 -13.69
N SER A 583 11.91 -18.85 -14.75
CA SER A 583 12.31 -18.30 -16.05
C SER A 583 11.07 -17.76 -16.76
N PRO A 584 10.56 -16.58 -16.35
CA PRO A 584 9.24 -16.08 -16.75
C PRO A 584 9.12 -15.68 -18.22
N TYR A 585 10.24 -15.63 -18.96
CA TYR A 585 10.27 -15.42 -20.40
C TYR A 585 10.87 -16.63 -21.16
N LEU A 586 11.25 -17.69 -20.44
CA LEU A 586 11.91 -18.92 -20.93
C LEU A 586 13.30 -18.74 -21.63
N VAL A 587 13.61 -17.54 -22.14
CA VAL A 587 14.91 -17.18 -22.75
C VAL A 587 15.77 -16.32 -21.83
N LYS A 588 17.06 -16.18 -22.17
CA LYS A 588 18.00 -15.36 -21.40
C LYS A 588 17.42 -13.96 -21.20
N THR A 589 17.37 -13.57 -19.94
CA THR A 589 16.76 -12.30 -19.53
C THR A 589 17.64 -11.59 -18.51
N THR A 590 17.80 -10.28 -18.68
CA THR A 590 18.40 -9.40 -17.67
C THR A 590 17.48 -8.22 -17.38
N LYS A 591 17.59 -7.62 -16.20
CA LYS A 591 17.02 -6.29 -15.99
C LYS A 591 17.78 -5.29 -16.87
N ALA A 592 17.09 -4.34 -17.47
CA ALA A 592 17.73 -3.27 -18.24
C ALA A 592 18.64 -2.43 -17.34
N ASP A 593 18.19 -2.19 -16.10
CA ASP A 593 19.01 -1.66 -15.02
C ASP A 593 19.00 -2.63 -13.82
N PRO A 594 20.07 -3.42 -13.62
CA PRO A 594 20.19 -4.33 -12.49
C PRO A 594 20.37 -3.62 -11.13
N THR A 595 20.77 -2.35 -11.13
CA THR A 595 21.03 -1.56 -9.92
C THR A 595 19.75 -0.93 -9.35
N ASP A 596 18.72 -0.79 -10.19
CA ASP A 596 17.39 -0.35 -9.78
C ASP A 596 16.48 -1.57 -9.44
N PRO A 597 16.16 -1.79 -8.15
CA PRO A 597 15.26 -2.87 -7.74
C PRO A 597 13.86 -2.74 -8.37
N GLU A 598 13.42 -1.53 -8.70
CA GLU A 598 12.10 -1.20 -9.27
C GLU A 598 12.10 -1.17 -10.80
N CYS A 599 13.23 -1.45 -11.44
CA CYS A 599 13.33 -1.54 -12.90
C CYS A 599 12.38 -2.63 -13.40
N ASN A 600 11.30 -2.20 -14.04
CA ASN A 600 10.28 -3.04 -14.66
C ASN A 600 10.49 -3.22 -16.18
N LEU A 601 11.68 -2.85 -16.68
CA LEU A 601 12.11 -3.03 -18.07
C LEU A 601 13.13 -4.16 -18.15
N PHE A 602 12.88 -5.11 -19.04
CA PHE A 602 13.73 -6.31 -19.18
C PHE A 602 14.33 -6.42 -20.58
N ASN A 603 15.56 -6.89 -20.66
CA ASN A 603 16.22 -7.26 -21.91
C ASN A 603 15.98 -8.75 -22.15
N LEU A 604 15.33 -9.09 -23.26
CA LEU A 604 15.06 -10.46 -23.69
C LEU A 604 15.94 -10.77 -24.90
N TYR A 605 16.81 -11.77 -24.74
CA TYR A 605 17.69 -12.24 -25.82
C TYR A 605 16.98 -13.40 -26.53
N LEU A 606 16.26 -13.08 -27.62
CA LEU A 606 15.26 -13.97 -28.22
C LEU A 606 15.85 -15.18 -28.95
N ASP A 607 17.14 -15.16 -29.23
CA ASP A 607 17.92 -16.23 -29.88
C ASP A 607 18.88 -16.97 -28.94
N GLU A 608 18.94 -16.56 -27.66
CA GLU A 608 19.79 -17.14 -26.63
C GLU A 608 19.00 -17.98 -25.61
N TYR A 609 19.57 -19.12 -25.22
CA TYR A 609 19.02 -19.97 -24.17
C TYR A 609 19.25 -19.35 -22.79
N ASP A 610 18.25 -19.41 -21.90
CA ASP A 610 18.51 -19.15 -20.49
C ASP A 610 19.27 -20.33 -19.89
N THR A 611 20.57 -20.16 -19.72
CA THR A 611 21.47 -21.18 -19.17
C THR A 611 21.12 -21.56 -17.74
N LYS A 612 20.37 -20.72 -17.01
CA LYS A 612 19.95 -21.02 -15.63
C LYS A 612 19.10 -22.28 -15.55
N TRP A 613 18.20 -22.51 -16.49
CA TRP A 613 17.39 -23.74 -16.51
C TRP A 613 17.88 -24.75 -17.55
N THR A 614 18.32 -24.30 -18.73
CA THR A 614 18.72 -25.21 -19.82
C THR A 614 19.97 -26.04 -19.52
N SER A 615 20.87 -25.58 -18.65
CA SER A 615 22.02 -26.37 -18.20
C SER A 615 21.65 -27.55 -17.29
N GLN A 616 20.43 -27.55 -16.73
CA GLN A 616 19.98 -28.51 -15.74
C GLN A 616 18.98 -29.53 -16.30
N ILE A 617 18.53 -29.42 -17.55
CA ILE A 617 17.47 -30.30 -18.06
C ILE A 617 17.95 -31.70 -18.45
N ASN A 618 19.23 -31.85 -18.79
CA ASN A 618 19.80 -33.14 -19.20
C ASN A 618 19.77 -34.23 -18.11
N GLN A 619 19.73 -33.82 -16.84
CA GLN A 619 19.59 -34.70 -15.67
C GLN A 619 18.13 -35.00 -15.31
N LEU A 620 17.16 -34.41 -16.00
CA LEU A 620 15.73 -34.57 -15.70
C LEU A 620 15.09 -35.73 -16.48
N ASP A 621 14.08 -36.36 -15.89
CA ASP A 621 13.24 -37.36 -16.57
C ASP A 621 11.98 -36.73 -17.19
N TYR A 622 11.43 -35.74 -16.50
CA TYR A 622 10.23 -35.01 -16.88
C TYR A 622 10.48 -33.50 -16.83
N LEU A 623 9.98 -32.78 -17.84
CA LEU A 623 10.09 -31.33 -17.90
C LEU A 623 8.74 -30.73 -18.26
N VAL A 624 8.17 -29.92 -17.37
CA VAL A 624 6.95 -29.14 -17.62
C VAL A 624 7.36 -27.68 -17.83
N ILE A 625 7.08 -27.13 -19.00
CA ILE A 625 7.34 -25.72 -19.31
C ILE A 625 6.03 -24.96 -19.51
N SER A 626 5.99 -23.70 -19.05
CA SER A 626 4.85 -22.81 -19.26
C SER A 626 5.24 -21.34 -19.05
N SER A 627 4.59 -20.44 -19.77
CA SER A 627 4.86 -19.00 -19.67
C SER A 627 3.76 -18.20 -20.37
N GLY A 628 3.52 -16.96 -19.96
CA GLY A 628 2.80 -16.00 -20.80
C GLY A 628 2.56 -14.64 -20.17
N HIS A 629 2.16 -14.57 -18.91
CA HIS A 629 1.71 -13.31 -18.29
C HIS A 629 2.80 -12.23 -18.20
N TRP A 630 4.07 -12.63 -18.11
CA TRP A 630 5.18 -11.68 -18.07
C TRP A 630 5.43 -10.96 -19.40
N PHE A 631 4.97 -11.52 -20.53
CA PHE A 631 5.11 -10.89 -21.84
C PHE A 631 4.24 -9.64 -22.02
N TYR A 632 3.34 -9.33 -21.09
CA TYR A 632 2.62 -8.05 -21.08
C TYR A 632 3.42 -6.87 -20.51
N ARG A 633 4.61 -7.11 -19.96
CA ARG A 633 5.49 -6.07 -19.39
C ARG A 633 6.31 -5.34 -20.46
N PRO A 634 6.85 -4.15 -20.15
CA PRO A 634 7.83 -3.49 -21.00
C PRO A 634 9.10 -4.33 -21.18
N VAL A 635 9.52 -4.54 -22.43
CA VAL A 635 10.68 -5.36 -22.77
C VAL A 635 11.46 -4.79 -23.95
N ILE A 636 12.78 -4.99 -23.95
CA ILE A 636 13.67 -4.70 -25.07
C ILE A 636 14.10 -6.04 -25.67
N PHE A 637 13.98 -6.20 -26.98
CA PHE A 637 14.31 -7.41 -27.69
C PHE A 637 15.72 -7.32 -28.27
N TYR A 638 16.52 -8.33 -27.97
CA TYR A 638 17.85 -8.54 -28.51
C TYR A 638 17.87 -9.77 -29.41
N GLU A 639 18.54 -9.66 -30.56
CA GLU A 639 18.88 -10.75 -31.45
C GLU A 639 20.29 -10.52 -32.01
N ASN A 640 21.11 -11.57 -32.03
CA ASN A 640 22.53 -11.50 -32.34
C ASN A 640 23.24 -10.37 -31.56
N GLU A 641 22.92 -10.24 -30.27
CA GLU A 641 23.42 -9.18 -29.37
C GLU A 641 23.07 -7.73 -29.77
N THR A 642 22.18 -7.55 -30.75
CA THR A 642 21.72 -6.23 -31.22
C THR A 642 20.24 -6.00 -30.90
N ILE A 643 19.84 -4.75 -30.67
CA ILE A 643 18.43 -4.42 -30.41
C ILE A 643 17.63 -4.62 -31.70
N SER A 644 16.72 -5.60 -31.70
CA SER A 644 15.80 -5.83 -32.83
C SER A 644 14.51 -5.03 -32.71
N GLY A 645 14.17 -4.57 -31.50
CA GLY A 645 13.05 -3.68 -31.21
C GLY A 645 12.71 -3.68 -29.73
N CYS A 646 11.55 -3.13 -29.39
CA CYS A 646 11.04 -3.18 -28.01
C CYS A 646 9.52 -3.19 -27.97
N GLN A 647 8.96 -3.49 -26.80
CA GLN A 647 7.54 -3.41 -26.51
C GLN A 647 7.33 -2.49 -25.31
N TYR A 648 6.38 -1.55 -25.43
CA TYR A 648 6.02 -0.60 -24.38
C TYR A 648 7.22 0.18 -23.82
N CYS A 649 8.19 0.50 -24.69
CA CYS A 649 9.39 1.25 -24.31
C CYS A 649 9.42 2.63 -24.99
N ALA A 650 10.11 3.61 -24.38
CA ALA A 650 10.30 4.95 -24.95
C ALA A 650 11.75 5.19 -25.41
N LEU A 651 12.44 4.14 -25.88
CA LEU A 651 13.83 4.26 -26.34
C LEU A 651 13.90 4.99 -27.69
N PRO A 652 14.79 5.98 -27.84
CA PRO A 652 15.00 6.66 -29.13
C PRO A 652 15.51 5.67 -30.18
N ASN A 653 15.12 5.87 -31.44
CA ASN A 653 15.55 5.07 -32.59
C ASN A 653 15.30 3.54 -32.48
N THR A 654 14.33 3.10 -31.65
CA THR A 654 13.99 1.68 -31.47
C THR A 654 12.59 1.36 -31.99
N THR A 655 12.46 0.34 -32.83
CA THR A 655 11.18 -0.09 -33.41
C THR A 655 10.25 -0.69 -32.35
N GLN A 656 9.00 -0.23 -32.27
CA GLN A 656 7.97 -0.87 -31.45
C GLN A 656 7.50 -2.17 -32.12
N LEU A 657 7.57 -3.28 -31.38
CA LEU A 657 7.15 -4.60 -31.80
C LEU A 657 6.01 -5.10 -30.91
N PRO A 658 5.06 -5.87 -31.48
CA PRO A 658 3.93 -6.38 -30.71
C PRO A 658 4.36 -7.49 -29.74
N LEU A 659 3.59 -7.68 -28.66
CA LEU A 659 3.78 -8.76 -27.68
C LEU A 659 4.03 -10.14 -28.31
N TYR A 660 3.25 -10.45 -29.33
CA TYR A 660 3.30 -11.74 -30.02
C TYR A 660 4.65 -11.99 -30.71
N TYR A 661 5.41 -10.94 -31.05
CA TYR A 661 6.75 -11.07 -31.63
C TYR A 661 7.73 -11.71 -30.64
N GLY A 662 7.86 -11.10 -29.46
CA GLY A 662 8.74 -11.59 -28.41
C GLY A 662 8.31 -12.96 -27.90
N TYR A 663 7.00 -13.14 -27.69
CA TYR A 663 6.44 -14.40 -27.20
C TYR A 663 6.71 -15.58 -28.13
N ARG A 664 6.41 -15.44 -29.42
CA ARG A 664 6.62 -16.49 -30.43
C ARG A 664 8.10 -16.89 -30.52
N LYS A 665 9.01 -15.91 -30.59
CA LYS A 665 10.45 -16.18 -30.69
C LYS A 665 10.99 -16.84 -29.43
N ALA A 666 10.61 -16.34 -28.25
CA ALA A 666 11.03 -16.92 -26.98
C ALA A 666 10.58 -18.38 -26.83
N LEU A 667 9.31 -18.68 -27.16
CA LEU A 667 8.80 -20.05 -27.12
C LEU A 667 9.55 -20.96 -28.10
N ARG A 668 9.75 -20.51 -29.35
CA ARG A 668 10.51 -21.25 -30.37
C ARG A 668 11.92 -21.57 -29.91
N THR A 669 12.65 -20.58 -29.39
CA THR A 669 14.02 -20.73 -28.89
C THR A 669 14.07 -21.71 -27.71
N SER A 670 13.08 -21.65 -26.82
CA SER A 670 12.98 -22.55 -25.66
C SER A 670 12.69 -24.00 -26.07
N LEU A 671 11.79 -24.21 -27.03
CA LEU A 671 11.51 -25.54 -27.59
C LEU A 671 12.73 -26.11 -28.35
N ARG A 672 13.48 -25.25 -29.05
CA ARG A 672 14.76 -25.62 -29.67
C ARG A 672 15.79 -26.07 -28.61
N ALA A 673 15.89 -25.37 -27.48
CA ALA A 673 16.77 -25.77 -26.38
C ALA A 673 16.43 -27.18 -25.85
N ILE A 674 15.14 -27.51 -25.73
CA ILE A 674 14.67 -28.85 -25.33
C ILE A 674 15.01 -29.89 -26.40
N LEU A 675 14.75 -29.58 -27.68
CA LEU A 675 15.03 -30.46 -28.83
C LEU A 675 16.51 -30.85 -28.89
N GLU A 676 17.41 -29.95 -28.49
CA GLU A 676 18.85 -30.15 -28.51
C GLU A 676 19.37 -30.85 -27.26
N ASN A 677 18.86 -30.50 -26.06
CA ASN A 677 19.52 -30.83 -24.80
C ASN A 677 18.72 -31.75 -23.86
N PHE A 678 17.50 -32.17 -24.24
CA PHE A 678 16.64 -32.99 -23.38
C PHE A 678 16.24 -34.31 -24.04
N LYS A 679 16.22 -35.40 -23.25
CA LYS A 679 15.87 -36.75 -23.71
C LYS A 679 14.63 -37.35 -23.01
N GLY A 680 14.16 -36.71 -21.94
CA GLY A 680 13.00 -37.15 -21.17
C GLY A 680 11.67 -36.85 -21.86
N LEU A 681 10.59 -36.82 -21.06
CA LEU A 681 9.27 -36.38 -21.51
C LEU A 681 9.08 -34.89 -21.23
N ALA A 682 9.00 -34.09 -22.29
CA ALA A 682 8.70 -32.66 -22.18
C ALA A 682 7.20 -32.42 -22.34
N ILE A 683 6.65 -31.54 -21.51
CA ILE A 683 5.25 -31.14 -21.50
C ILE A 683 5.19 -29.61 -21.58
N LEU A 684 4.58 -29.09 -22.63
CA LEU A 684 4.19 -27.68 -22.70
C LEU A 684 2.79 -27.56 -22.10
N ARG A 685 2.65 -26.88 -20.96
CA ARG A 685 1.34 -26.53 -20.42
C ARG A 685 0.89 -25.21 -21.04
N SER A 686 -0.31 -25.21 -21.60
CA SER A 686 -0.84 -24.07 -22.35
C SER A 686 -1.12 -22.85 -21.47
N PHE A 687 -1.45 -21.72 -22.10
CA PHE A 687 -1.70 -20.46 -21.42
C PHE A 687 -2.82 -20.56 -20.38
N SER A 688 -2.64 -19.91 -19.24
CA SER A 688 -3.67 -19.79 -18.20
C SER A 688 -4.41 -18.47 -18.39
N PRO A 689 -5.71 -18.48 -18.75
CA PRO A 689 -6.48 -17.25 -18.96
C PRO A 689 -6.60 -16.39 -17.71
N GLN A 690 -6.87 -15.10 -17.91
CA GLN A 690 -7.22 -14.13 -16.87
C GLN A 690 -8.68 -13.70 -17.01
N HIS A 691 -9.36 -13.38 -15.90
CA HIS A 691 -10.81 -13.11 -15.89
C HIS A 691 -11.17 -11.73 -15.35
N PHE A 692 -10.51 -10.68 -15.85
CA PHE A 692 -10.88 -9.31 -15.48
C PHE A 692 -12.22 -8.88 -16.09
N GLU A 693 -13.09 -8.33 -15.26
CA GLU A 693 -14.37 -7.72 -15.57
C GLU A 693 -14.42 -6.29 -15.07
N GLY A 694 -15.18 -5.42 -15.74
CA GLY A 694 -15.34 -4.02 -15.31
C GLY A 694 -14.12 -3.11 -15.55
N GLY A 695 -13.04 -3.66 -16.10
CA GLY A 695 -11.82 -2.92 -16.46
C GLY A 695 -10.64 -3.88 -16.63
N PRO A 696 -9.51 -3.43 -17.21
CA PRO A 696 -8.26 -4.17 -17.19
C PRO A 696 -7.64 -4.22 -15.78
N TRP A 697 -6.62 -5.06 -15.63
CA TRP A 697 -5.86 -5.27 -14.38
C TRP A 697 -5.31 -3.98 -13.73
N ASP A 698 -5.11 -2.91 -14.51
CA ASP A 698 -4.56 -1.62 -14.08
C ASP A 698 -5.60 -0.51 -13.97
N LYS A 699 -6.87 -0.74 -14.32
CA LYS A 699 -7.94 0.27 -14.28
C LYS A 699 -9.20 -0.25 -13.61
N GLY A 700 -9.04 -0.83 -12.43
CA GLY A 700 -10.17 -1.24 -11.57
C GLY A 700 -10.87 -2.54 -11.97
N GLY A 701 -10.27 -3.37 -12.83
CA GLY A 701 -10.80 -4.71 -13.13
C GLY A 701 -10.90 -5.60 -11.89
N ASP A 702 -11.93 -6.46 -11.85
CA ASP A 702 -12.18 -7.45 -10.79
C ASP A 702 -12.67 -8.78 -11.39
N CYS A 703 -12.70 -9.85 -10.60
CA CYS A 703 -13.14 -11.20 -10.97
C CYS A 703 -14.10 -11.72 -9.90
N VAL A 704 -15.31 -11.16 -9.88
CA VAL A 704 -16.28 -11.34 -8.78
C VAL A 704 -17.18 -12.57 -8.94
N ARG A 705 -17.04 -13.34 -10.02
CA ARG A 705 -17.86 -14.52 -10.24
C ARG A 705 -17.61 -15.57 -9.17
N THR A 706 -18.66 -16.29 -8.79
CA THR A 706 -18.64 -17.31 -7.73
C THR A 706 -19.01 -18.70 -8.23
N ARG A 707 -19.19 -18.84 -9.56
CA ARG A 707 -19.43 -20.13 -10.24
C ARG A 707 -18.65 -20.23 -11.55
N PRO A 708 -18.34 -21.45 -12.00
CA PRO A 708 -17.82 -21.68 -13.34
C PRO A 708 -18.78 -21.22 -14.43
N TYR A 709 -18.21 -20.96 -15.60
CA TYR A 709 -18.96 -20.92 -16.84
C TYR A 709 -19.33 -22.32 -17.31
N ARG A 710 -20.48 -22.43 -17.97
CA ARG A 710 -20.78 -23.55 -18.87
C ARG A 710 -20.04 -23.37 -20.18
N ARG A 711 -19.81 -24.47 -20.91
CA ARG A 711 -19.09 -24.47 -22.19
C ARG A 711 -19.62 -23.46 -23.22
N ASN A 712 -20.91 -23.15 -23.20
CA ASN A 712 -21.55 -22.23 -24.14
C ASN A 712 -21.65 -20.77 -23.63
N GLU A 713 -21.16 -20.47 -22.43
CA GLU A 713 -21.22 -19.11 -21.86
C GLU A 713 -20.01 -18.25 -22.26
N THR A 714 -18.90 -18.86 -22.68
CA THR A 714 -17.69 -18.12 -23.08
C THR A 714 -16.84 -18.92 -24.06
N ILE A 715 -16.06 -18.20 -24.88
CA ILE A 715 -15.03 -18.75 -25.77
C ILE A 715 -13.72 -17.96 -25.59
N PRO A 716 -12.55 -18.54 -25.89
CA PRO A 716 -11.28 -17.80 -25.83
C PRO A 716 -11.30 -16.69 -26.89
N GLU A 717 -10.90 -15.47 -26.50
CA GLU A 717 -10.87 -14.32 -27.40
C GLU A 717 -9.63 -13.44 -27.16
N GLY A 718 -9.43 -12.45 -28.03
CA GLY A 718 -8.45 -11.38 -27.80
C GLY A 718 -7.00 -11.86 -27.71
N ALA A 719 -6.30 -11.42 -26.67
CA ALA A 719 -4.88 -11.73 -26.48
C ALA A 719 -4.66 -13.17 -25.99
N ASP A 720 -5.56 -13.70 -25.16
CA ASP A 720 -5.49 -15.05 -24.62
C ASP A 720 -5.58 -16.10 -25.75
N LEU A 721 -6.54 -15.92 -26.68
CA LEU A 721 -6.65 -16.77 -27.87
C LEU A 721 -5.39 -16.68 -28.75
N LYS A 722 -4.88 -15.47 -29.01
CA LYS A 722 -3.68 -15.30 -29.85
C LYS A 722 -2.43 -15.94 -29.25
N ILE A 723 -2.25 -15.85 -27.93
CA ILE A 723 -1.15 -16.51 -27.23
C ILE A 723 -1.29 -18.03 -27.33
N HIS A 724 -2.50 -18.55 -27.13
CA HIS A 724 -2.80 -19.98 -27.26
C HIS A 724 -2.55 -20.49 -28.69
N ASP A 725 -3.01 -19.78 -29.72
CA ASP A 725 -2.76 -20.12 -31.12
C ASP A 725 -1.26 -20.18 -31.43
N ILE A 726 -0.48 -19.19 -30.96
CA ILE A 726 0.99 -19.20 -31.09
C ILE A 726 1.59 -20.44 -30.39
N GLN A 727 1.11 -20.79 -29.20
CA GLN A 727 1.57 -22.01 -28.51
C GLN A 727 1.28 -23.25 -29.35
N LEU A 728 0.08 -23.39 -29.90
CA LEU A 728 -0.29 -24.54 -30.74
C LEU A 728 0.57 -24.62 -32.01
N GLU A 729 0.83 -23.49 -32.66
CA GLU A 729 1.67 -23.42 -33.87
C GLU A 729 3.12 -23.83 -33.59
N GLU A 730 3.77 -23.18 -32.61
CA GLU A 730 5.16 -23.47 -32.27
C GLU A 730 5.31 -24.87 -31.65
N PHE A 731 4.32 -25.33 -30.89
CA PHE A 731 4.25 -26.71 -30.38
C PHE A 731 4.23 -27.72 -31.53
N ARG A 732 3.32 -27.58 -32.50
CA ARG A 732 3.21 -28.51 -33.63
C ARG A 732 4.51 -28.57 -34.43
N ALA A 733 5.13 -27.42 -34.69
CA ALA A 733 6.41 -27.36 -35.39
C ALA A 733 7.51 -28.11 -34.61
N ALA A 734 7.65 -27.84 -33.30
CA ALA A 734 8.65 -28.50 -32.46
C ALA A 734 8.36 -29.99 -32.26
N GLU A 735 7.09 -30.38 -32.12
CA GLU A 735 6.69 -31.77 -31.95
C GLU A 735 7.08 -32.62 -33.17
N GLU A 736 6.84 -32.11 -34.38
CA GLU A 736 7.25 -32.77 -35.62
C GLU A 736 8.77 -32.94 -35.73
N GLU A 737 9.55 -31.95 -35.28
CA GLU A 737 11.01 -32.06 -35.23
C GLU A 737 11.51 -33.03 -34.15
N MET A 738 10.88 -33.01 -32.98
CA MET A 738 11.21 -33.90 -31.86
C MET A 738 10.88 -35.35 -32.18
N LYS A 739 9.72 -35.62 -32.81
CA LYS A 739 9.33 -36.96 -33.29
C LYS A 739 10.38 -37.55 -34.22
N LYS A 740 10.93 -36.77 -35.16
CA LYS A 740 12.01 -37.20 -36.08
C LYS A 740 13.28 -37.63 -35.34
N LYS A 741 13.54 -37.07 -34.16
CA LYS A 741 14.69 -37.42 -33.30
C LYS A 741 14.35 -38.44 -32.21
N GLY A 742 13.14 -39.00 -32.21
CA GLY A 742 12.67 -39.94 -31.18
C GLY A 742 12.46 -39.28 -29.80
N LEU A 743 12.32 -37.97 -29.74
CA LEU A 743 12.07 -37.21 -28.51
C LEU A 743 10.57 -37.06 -28.26
N ARG A 744 10.20 -36.93 -26.98
CA ARG A 744 8.80 -36.86 -26.56
C ARG A 744 8.44 -35.46 -26.06
N LEU A 745 7.56 -34.81 -26.81
CA LEU A 745 6.93 -33.55 -26.44
C LEU A 745 5.41 -33.74 -26.44
N ARG A 746 4.75 -33.22 -25.40
CA ARG A 746 3.29 -33.28 -25.24
C ARG A 746 2.72 -31.92 -24.88
N LEU A 747 1.52 -31.64 -25.40
CA LEU A 747 0.77 -30.46 -25.04
C LEU A 747 -0.22 -30.83 -23.94
N MET A 748 -0.14 -30.12 -22.83
CA MET A 748 -1.14 -30.15 -21.78
C MET A 748 -2.03 -28.92 -21.97
N ASP A 749 -3.09 -29.07 -22.77
CA ASP A 749 -3.95 -27.95 -23.19
C ASP A 749 -5.02 -27.64 -22.15
N THR A 750 -4.65 -26.86 -21.14
CA THR A 750 -5.53 -26.48 -20.03
C THR A 750 -6.34 -25.20 -20.31
N THR A 751 -6.07 -24.48 -21.40
CA THR A 751 -6.57 -23.11 -21.62
C THR A 751 -8.10 -23.07 -21.55
N GLN A 752 -8.76 -23.98 -22.28
CA GLN A 752 -10.22 -24.01 -22.35
C GLN A 752 -10.85 -24.41 -21.01
N ALA A 753 -10.29 -25.40 -20.31
CA ALA A 753 -10.80 -25.81 -19.00
C ALA A 753 -10.71 -24.65 -18.00
N MET A 754 -9.61 -23.90 -18.01
CA MET A 754 -9.38 -22.81 -17.06
C MET A 754 -10.13 -21.53 -17.43
N LEU A 755 -10.40 -21.29 -18.71
CA LEU A 755 -11.29 -20.21 -19.16
C LEU A 755 -12.70 -20.34 -18.55
N LEU A 756 -13.13 -21.57 -18.25
CA LEU A 756 -14.44 -21.79 -17.64
C LEU A 756 -14.47 -21.53 -16.13
N ARG A 757 -13.35 -21.07 -15.54
CA ARG A 757 -13.19 -20.93 -14.08
C ARG A 757 -12.97 -19.50 -13.60
N PRO A 758 -13.79 -18.50 -13.99
CA PRO A 758 -13.64 -17.14 -13.48
C PRO A 758 -13.82 -17.07 -11.95
N ASP A 759 -14.47 -18.08 -11.36
CA ASP A 759 -14.67 -18.23 -9.92
C ASP A 759 -13.42 -18.63 -9.13
N GLY A 760 -12.36 -19.08 -9.79
CA GLY A 760 -11.20 -19.69 -9.14
C GLY A 760 -10.11 -18.74 -8.67
N HIS A 761 -10.20 -17.45 -9.03
CA HIS A 761 -9.15 -16.48 -8.76
C HIS A 761 -9.20 -15.93 -7.33
N PRO A 762 -8.05 -15.50 -6.76
CA PRO A 762 -8.06 -14.77 -5.48
C PRO A 762 -8.90 -13.50 -5.54
N GLY A 763 -8.84 -12.78 -6.66
CA GLY A 763 -9.46 -11.46 -6.80
C GLY A 763 -8.93 -10.55 -5.70
N ARG A 764 -9.85 -9.93 -4.95
CA ARG A 764 -9.50 -9.16 -3.76
C ARG A 764 -8.90 -10.03 -2.65
N TYR A 765 -9.28 -11.29 -2.51
CA TYR A 765 -8.90 -12.17 -1.41
C TYR A 765 -7.48 -12.75 -1.49
N GLY A 766 -6.57 -12.15 -2.28
CA GLY A 766 -5.14 -12.46 -2.26
C GLY A 766 -4.35 -11.70 -1.18
N HIS A 767 -5.02 -10.92 -0.33
CA HIS A 767 -4.38 -10.17 0.74
C HIS A 767 -5.43 -9.77 1.78
N ILE A 768 -4.95 -9.41 2.98
CA ILE A 768 -5.83 -8.90 4.04
C ILE A 768 -6.68 -7.75 3.48
N GLN A 769 -7.99 -7.93 3.59
CA GLN A 769 -8.98 -6.92 3.24
C GLN A 769 -9.07 -5.86 4.35
N THR A 770 -7.98 -5.12 4.58
CA THR A 770 -7.99 -3.91 5.41
C THR A 770 -8.03 -2.67 4.52
N ALA A 771 -8.49 -1.56 5.08
CA ALA A 771 -8.56 -0.31 4.34
C ALA A 771 -7.19 0.21 3.85
N GLU A 772 -6.10 -0.26 4.48
CA GLU A 772 -4.70 0.11 4.25
C GLU A 772 -4.01 -0.68 3.11
N VAL A 773 -4.55 -1.83 2.68
CA VAL A 773 -3.93 -2.68 1.63
C VAL A 773 -4.69 -2.53 0.32
N SER A 774 -4.31 -1.53 -0.47
CA SER A 774 -4.77 -1.33 -1.86
C SER A 774 -3.91 -2.14 -2.84
N LEU A 775 -3.99 -3.47 -2.78
CA LEU A 775 -3.38 -4.33 -3.78
C LEU A 775 -4.37 -4.58 -4.92
N ARG A 776 -3.87 -4.61 -6.16
CA ARG A 776 -4.70 -4.88 -7.35
C ARG A 776 -5.36 -6.24 -7.22
N ASN A 777 -6.61 -6.36 -7.69
CA ASN A 777 -7.31 -7.63 -7.71
C ASN A 777 -6.51 -8.64 -8.55
N ASP A 778 -6.23 -9.80 -7.95
CA ASP A 778 -5.50 -10.85 -8.64
C ASP A 778 -6.48 -11.74 -9.40
N CYS A 779 -6.68 -11.44 -10.67
CA CYS A 779 -7.48 -12.23 -11.59
C CYS A 779 -6.61 -13.02 -12.58
N ILE A 780 -5.35 -13.30 -12.19
CA ILE A 780 -4.35 -14.02 -12.97
C ILE A 780 -3.97 -15.35 -12.28
N HIS A 781 -3.65 -15.30 -10.98
CA HIS A 781 -3.31 -16.50 -10.20
C HIS A 781 -4.56 -17.24 -9.72
N TRP A 782 -4.38 -18.42 -9.14
CA TRP A 782 -5.46 -19.29 -8.69
C TRP A 782 -5.41 -19.50 -7.18
N CYS A 783 -6.58 -19.50 -6.54
CA CYS A 783 -6.71 -19.89 -5.14
C CYS A 783 -6.21 -21.32 -4.94
N LEU A 784 -5.58 -21.58 -3.78
CA LEU A 784 -5.24 -22.93 -3.32
C LEU A 784 -5.93 -23.23 -1.98
N PRO A 785 -6.63 -24.37 -1.85
CA PRO A 785 -7.03 -25.30 -2.92
C PRO A 785 -7.99 -24.65 -3.93
N GLY A 786 -8.06 -25.19 -5.15
CA GLY A 786 -8.82 -24.55 -6.23
C GLY A 786 -8.68 -25.21 -7.60
N PRO A 787 -9.09 -24.53 -8.69
CA PRO A 787 -9.16 -25.13 -10.04
C PRO A 787 -7.84 -25.70 -10.55
N ILE A 788 -6.72 -25.11 -10.12
CA ILE A 788 -5.38 -25.50 -10.52
C ILE A 788 -5.00 -26.90 -10.04
N ASP A 789 -5.70 -27.46 -9.04
CA ASP A 789 -5.53 -28.85 -8.61
C ASP A 789 -5.82 -29.84 -9.76
N SER A 790 -6.76 -29.51 -10.66
CA SER A 790 -7.06 -30.36 -11.82
C SER A 790 -5.97 -30.38 -12.88
N TRP A 791 -4.99 -29.47 -12.84
CA TRP A 791 -3.79 -29.62 -13.66
C TRP A 791 -2.99 -30.85 -13.24
N ASN A 792 -2.95 -31.15 -11.96
CA ASN A 792 -2.24 -32.32 -11.46
C ASN A 792 -3.00 -33.62 -11.76
N ASP A 793 -4.35 -33.61 -11.73
CA ASP A 793 -5.18 -34.71 -12.26
C ASP A 793 -4.80 -35.03 -13.72
N ILE A 794 -4.78 -34.00 -14.58
CA ILE A 794 -4.42 -34.13 -16.00
C ILE A 794 -2.98 -34.59 -16.18
N LEU A 795 -2.03 -34.00 -15.44
CA LEU A 795 -0.61 -34.33 -15.53
C LEU A 795 -0.36 -35.81 -15.20
N LEU A 796 -0.92 -36.30 -14.09
CA LEU A 796 -0.80 -37.71 -13.71
C LEU A 796 -1.38 -38.61 -14.80
N GLN A 797 -2.57 -38.30 -15.32
CA GLN A 797 -3.20 -39.11 -16.35
C GLN A 797 -2.40 -39.11 -17.66
N MET A 798 -1.87 -37.95 -18.09
CA MET A 798 -0.98 -37.85 -19.25
C MET A 798 0.27 -38.72 -19.07
N MET A 799 0.90 -38.68 -17.90
CA MET A 799 2.08 -39.49 -17.62
C MET A 799 1.78 -40.99 -17.57
N LYS A 800 0.57 -41.40 -17.16
CA LYS A 800 0.11 -42.81 -17.23
C LYS A 800 0.01 -43.30 -18.67
N THR A 801 -0.47 -42.47 -19.58
CA THR A 801 -0.64 -42.83 -21.00
C THR A 801 0.67 -42.85 -21.80
N GLU A 802 1.77 -42.38 -21.22
CA GLU A 802 3.11 -42.35 -21.85
C GLU A 802 4.01 -43.54 -21.49
N LYS A 803 3.51 -44.47 -20.66
CA LYS A 803 4.15 -45.77 -20.42
C LYS A 803 3.79 -46.73 -21.55
#